data_AF-A0A6L8C6I1-F1
#
_entry.id   AF-A0A6L8C6I1-F1
#
_cell.length_a   1.000
_cell.length_b   1.000
_cell.length_c   1.000
_cell.angle_alpha   90.00
_cell.angle_beta   90.00
_cell.angle_gamma   90.00
#
_symmetry.space_group_name_H-M   'P 1'
#
loop_
_entity.id
_entity.type
_entity.pdbx_description
1 polymer ?
#
loop_
_entity_poly.entity_id
_entity_poly.type
_entity_poly.pdbx_seq_one_letter_code
_entity_poly.pdbx_strand_id
1 'polypeptide(L)'
;MKNLFRVVLSLIISLPCVAQVPQESDYYRMVRVPIPQDIMLEVGGMSFTPDGRLGVATRRGEVWLIDNPVMAGTSSPHYQRFAYGLHEPLGLVWHDGSFYTSQRSELTRLVDANGDAVADQYETVYSWPLEGNYHEYSYGPLIQKDGSMVVMLNLGWIGYGASQSKWRGWTLSIDPNGEMTPIATGMRSPAGMGMNVAGDLFYAENQGDWVGSGYITHVEMGDFVGNPAGLRWTSEEDSPLSLKPDEIPDTGQPLFEVAKEIDAFKPPAVWFPHTILGISTSDIVPDTTDGKFGPFAGQLFVGDQGHSKITRVFLEKVQGIYQGAAIPFREGFASGVLRMAWDPEGGMMVGQTSRGWGATGKEPYALERLVWTGKIPFEMHSVRAMPDGFLITLTKPADGPSAAILDNYSVESFTYKYHSNYGSPPINITTHQVKAALVSEDRLEIRLVLDGLREGYIYSINAEGLHSGNGDPLLHSTAFYTMNRLPEGASLQIEPDQTTDTAQPDLSGAQPSESEPNVRLSVGTLPNLQFSQTEFTVPAGSTIALTFNNDDDMLHNLVVVESDATDEVVMAAMQLGLRGHEMQYVPNSDAVIAHTGLLEPGISETIIFRVPDEAGQYSFVCTFPGHATTMRGIIQVVAN
;
A
#
# COMPACT_ATOMS: atom_id res chain seq x y z
N MET A 1 45.27 -65.31 -24.36
CA MET A 1 44.59 -64.67 -25.52
C MET A 1 43.09 -64.68 -25.28
N LYS A 2 42.51 -63.54 -24.88
CA LYS A 2 41.17 -63.03 -25.28
C LYS A 2 40.92 -61.74 -24.51
N ASN A 3 40.87 -60.66 -25.29
CA ASN A 3 40.64 -59.28 -24.86
C ASN A 3 39.23 -59.12 -24.26
N LEU A 4 39.11 -58.35 -23.18
CA LEU A 4 37.82 -57.78 -22.77
C LEU A 4 38.00 -56.28 -22.53
N PHE A 5 37.68 -55.50 -23.57
CA PHE A 5 37.52 -54.06 -23.51
C PHE A 5 36.26 -53.76 -22.68
N ARG A 6 36.40 -53.06 -21.55
CA ARG A 6 35.27 -52.45 -20.84
C ARG A 6 35.04 -51.06 -21.43
N VAL A 7 33.99 -50.92 -22.22
CA VAL A 7 33.42 -49.62 -22.60
C VAL A 7 32.64 -49.11 -21.39
N VAL A 8 33.11 -48.02 -20.78
CA VAL A 8 32.34 -47.26 -19.80
C VAL A 8 31.50 -46.27 -20.58
N LEU A 9 30.19 -46.53 -20.67
CA LEU A 9 29.23 -45.61 -21.24
C LEU A 9 28.86 -44.59 -20.14
N SER A 10 29.44 -43.39 -20.18
CA SER A 10 29.00 -42.28 -19.33
C SER A 10 27.64 -41.80 -19.81
N LEU A 11 26.59 -42.17 -19.07
CA LEU A 11 25.24 -41.63 -19.22
C LEU A 11 25.26 -40.19 -18.67
N ILE A 12 25.32 -39.19 -19.54
CA ILE A 12 25.07 -37.80 -19.17
C ILE A 12 23.56 -37.67 -18.98
N ILE A 13 23.10 -37.71 -17.73
CA ILE A 13 21.74 -37.36 -17.36
C ILE A 13 21.67 -35.84 -17.43
N SER A 14 21.15 -35.30 -18.53
CA SER A 14 20.74 -33.89 -18.62
C SER A 14 19.53 -33.70 -17.70
N LEU A 15 19.77 -33.23 -16.47
CA LEU A 15 18.70 -32.70 -15.63
C LEU A 15 18.02 -31.56 -16.41
N PRO A 16 16.69 -31.58 -16.60
CA PRO A 16 16.00 -30.44 -17.18
C PRO A 16 16.27 -29.21 -16.30
N CYS A 17 16.84 -28.18 -16.92
CA CYS A 17 16.96 -26.86 -16.32
C CYS A 17 15.53 -26.36 -16.13
N VAL A 18 15.02 -26.44 -14.90
CA VAL A 18 13.79 -25.72 -14.52
C VAL A 18 14.15 -24.24 -14.66
N ALA A 19 13.53 -23.55 -15.61
CA ALA A 19 13.71 -22.12 -15.77
C ALA A 19 13.28 -21.45 -14.45
N GLN A 20 14.15 -20.62 -13.88
CA GLN A 20 13.86 -19.91 -12.65
C GLN A 20 12.74 -18.90 -12.91
N VAL A 21 11.71 -18.91 -12.06
CA VAL A 21 10.61 -17.93 -12.11
C VAL A 21 11.22 -16.52 -11.92
N PRO A 22 10.94 -15.56 -12.81
CA PRO A 22 11.48 -14.21 -12.70
C PRO A 22 11.10 -13.57 -11.36
N GLN A 23 12.04 -12.85 -10.75
CA GLN A 23 11.83 -12.11 -9.51
C GLN A 23 12.01 -10.61 -9.73
N GLU A 24 11.41 -9.79 -8.87
CA GLU A 24 11.54 -8.32 -8.96
C GLU A 24 13.00 -7.85 -8.97
N SER A 25 13.86 -8.53 -8.19
CA SER A 25 15.29 -8.23 -8.10
C SER A 25 16.08 -8.47 -9.39
N ASP A 26 15.54 -9.25 -10.33
CA ASP A 26 16.16 -9.43 -11.65
C ASP A 26 16.11 -8.15 -12.49
N TYR A 27 15.12 -7.29 -12.20
CA TYR A 27 14.80 -6.08 -12.95
C TYR A 27 15.14 -4.80 -12.17
N TYR A 28 14.95 -4.81 -10.85
CA TYR A 28 15.22 -3.67 -9.98
C TYR A 28 16.01 -4.08 -8.75
N ARG A 29 17.29 -3.69 -8.72
CA ARG A 29 18.22 -4.00 -7.63
C ARG A 29 18.12 -2.94 -6.54
N MET A 30 18.04 -3.37 -5.29
CA MET A 30 18.18 -2.50 -4.12
C MET A 30 19.63 -2.42 -3.68
N VAL A 31 20.11 -1.20 -3.45
CA VAL A 31 21.47 -0.90 -3.00
C VAL A 31 21.38 -0.13 -1.69
N ARG A 32 21.78 -0.75 -0.59
CA ARG A 32 21.76 -0.10 0.73
C ARG A 32 22.85 0.97 0.79
N VAL A 33 22.45 2.19 1.16
CA VAL A 33 23.37 3.30 1.42
C VAL A 33 23.82 3.16 2.88
N PRO A 34 25.14 3.01 3.16
CA PRO A 34 25.62 2.92 4.52
C PRO A 34 25.27 4.17 5.33
N ILE A 35 24.77 3.97 6.55
CA ILE A 35 24.46 5.04 7.51
C ILE A 35 25.41 4.86 8.70
N PRO A 36 26.13 5.91 9.14
CA PRO A 36 26.93 5.88 10.37
C PRO A 36 26.12 5.45 11.59
N GLN A 37 26.73 4.65 12.48
CA GLN A 37 26.02 4.01 13.61
C GLN A 37 25.42 5.03 14.61
N ASP A 38 25.97 6.24 14.67
CA ASP A 38 25.55 7.33 15.53
C ASP A 38 24.43 8.20 14.92
N ILE A 39 24.01 7.93 13.68
CA ILE A 39 22.96 8.67 12.99
C ILE A 39 21.68 7.83 12.94
N MET A 40 20.65 8.31 13.66
CA MET A 40 19.28 7.78 13.54
C MET A 40 18.56 8.50 12.40
N LEU A 41 18.68 7.98 11.19
CA LEU A 41 18.25 8.73 10.00
C LEU A 41 16.72 8.93 9.93
N GLU A 42 15.91 7.94 10.32
CA GLU A 42 14.43 8.00 10.43
C GLU A 42 13.81 9.01 9.45
N VAL A 43 13.96 8.75 8.15
CA VAL A 43 13.78 9.75 7.09
C VAL A 43 12.37 10.33 7.11
N GLY A 44 12.24 11.65 7.31
CA GLY A 44 10.99 12.41 7.24
C GLY A 44 10.84 13.26 5.97
N GLY A 45 11.94 13.59 5.30
CA GLY A 45 11.97 14.35 4.04
C GLY A 45 13.28 14.14 3.28
N MET A 46 13.26 14.24 1.96
CA MET A 46 14.47 14.11 1.13
C MET A 46 14.41 14.99 -0.11
N SER A 47 15.55 15.58 -0.48
CA SER A 47 15.71 16.28 -1.76
C SER A 47 17.16 16.29 -2.19
N PHE A 48 17.40 16.05 -3.48
CA PHE A 48 18.71 16.29 -4.08
C PHE A 48 18.96 17.79 -4.26
N THR A 49 20.21 18.19 -4.08
CA THR A 49 20.73 19.51 -4.47
C THR A 49 21.26 19.46 -5.91
N PRO A 50 21.41 20.61 -6.61
CA PRO A 50 21.89 20.65 -7.99
C PRO A 50 23.28 20.05 -8.22
N ASP A 51 24.11 19.99 -7.17
CA ASP A 51 25.44 19.39 -7.20
C ASP A 51 25.45 17.88 -6.88
N GLY A 52 24.27 17.26 -6.69
CA GLY A 52 24.11 15.82 -6.53
C GLY A 52 24.24 15.30 -5.10
N ARG A 53 24.35 16.18 -4.10
CA ARG A 53 24.23 15.81 -2.69
C ARG A 53 22.76 15.57 -2.34
N LEU A 54 22.51 14.76 -1.31
CA LEU A 54 21.17 14.46 -0.83
C LEU A 54 20.95 15.11 0.53
N GLY A 55 20.00 16.03 0.62
CA GLY A 55 19.46 16.50 1.89
C GLY A 55 18.46 15.49 2.45
N VAL A 56 18.54 15.19 3.73
CA VAL A 56 17.65 14.27 4.44
C VAL A 56 17.20 14.90 5.76
N ALA A 57 15.91 15.19 5.89
CA ALA A 57 15.30 15.57 7.15
C ALA A 57 14.95 14.32 7.96
N THR A 58 15.24 14.34 9.25
CA THR A 58 14.98 13.22 10.16
C THR A 58 13.82 13.56 11.08
N ARG A 59 13.03 12.55 11.47
CA ARG A 59 11.98 12.74 12.49
C ARG A 59 12.51 13.17 13.87
N ARG A 60 13.83 13.14 14.06
CA ARG A 60 14.54 13.61 15.27
C ARG A 60 14.84 15.10 15.26
N GLY A 61 14.47 15.82 14.21
CA GLY A 61 14.64 17.28 14.16
C GLY A 61 15.97 17.73 13.57
N GLU A 62 16.60 16.89 12.75
CA GLU A 62 17.85 17.21 12.07
C GLU A 62 17.67 17.23 10.55
N VAL A 63 18.55 17.93 9.84
CA VAL A 63 18.76 17.78 8.41
C VAL A 63 20.22 17.39 8.19
N TRP A 64 20.44 16.30 7.46
CA TRP A 64 21.75 15.81 7.06
C TRP A 64 21.96 16.05 5.58
N LEU A 65 23.16 16.47 5.21
CA LEU A 65 23.61 16.55 3.83
C LEU A 65 24.55 15.39 3.56
N ILE A 66 24.21 14.58 2.56
CA ILE A 66 24.89 13.35 2.23
C ILE A 66 25.64 13.54 0.91
N ASP A 67 26.96 13.50 0.96
CA ASP A 67 27.83 13.48 -0.19
C ASP A 67 27.92 12.07 -0.79
N ASN A 68 28.01 11.98 -2.12
CA ASN A 68 28.08 10.72 -2.88
C ASN A 68 27.02 9.66 -2.46
N PRO A 69 25.72 10.03 -2.36
CA PRO A 69 24.68 9.10 -1.89
C PRO A 69 24.44 7.96 -2.88
N VAL A 70 24.76 8.15 -4.17
CA VAL A 70 24.68 7.12 -5.22
C VAL A 70 25.87 6.14 -5.21
N MET A 71 26.88 6.41 -4.37
CA MET A 71 28.11 5.61 -4.25
C MET A 71 28.82 5.40 -5.58
N ALA A 72 28.96 6.47 -6.37
CA ALA A 72 29.76 6.43 -7.59
C ALA A 72 31.23 6.15 -7.24
N GLY A 73 31.87 5.25 -7.98
CA GLY A 73 33.26 4.85 -7.74
C GLY A 73 33.44 3.95 -6.51
N THR A 74 34.47 4.23 -5.69
CA THR A 74 34.83 3.41 -4.51
C THR A 74 34.71 4.15 -3.18
N SER A 75 34.27 5.41 -3.19
CA SER A 75 34.11 6.22 -1.98
C SER A 75 32.76 5.96 -1.31
N SER A 76 32.78 5.76 0.01
CA SER A 76 31.57 5.70 0.82
C SER A 76 30.87 7.08 0.89
N PRO A 77 29.56 7.11 1.16
CA PRO A 77 28.86 8.35 1.43
C PRO A 77 29.41 9.05 2.68
N HIS A 78 29.42 10.37 2.68
CA HIS A 78 29.81 11.20 3.82
C HIS A 78 28.61 12.02 4.30
N TYR A 79 28.41 12.09 5.62
CA TYR A 79 27.26 12.72 6.25
C TYR A 79 27.72 13.94 7.03
N GLN A 80 27.20 15.11 6.68
CA GLN A 80 27.39 16.35 7.41
C GLN A 80 26.03 16.83 7.93
N ARG A 81 25.94 17.15 9.23
CA ARG A 81 24.71 17.73 9.77
C ARG A 81 24.58 19.17 9.29
N PHE A 82 23.55 19.43 8.49
CA PHE A 82 23.23 20.73 7.93
C PHE A 82 22.41 21.57 8.91
N ALA A 83 21.39 20.98 9.53
CA ALA A 83 20.51 21.67 10.49
C ALA A 83 20.12 20.77 11.67
N TYR A 84 19.71 21.37 12.79
CA TYR A 84 19.20 20.67 13.96
C TYR A 84 18.24 21.54 14.78
N GLY A 85 17.44 20.92 15.65
CA GLY A 85 16.49 21.62 16.53
C GLY A 85 15.11 21.85 15.93
N LEU A 86 14.78 21.17 14.82
CA LEU A 86 13.46 21.22 14.19
C LEU A 86 12.45 20.32 14.94
N HIS A 87 11.18 20.70 14.93
CA HIS A 87 10.11 19.95 15.57
C HIS A 87 9.50 18.91 14.61
N GLU A 88 10.13 17.73 14.54
CA GLU A 88 9.72 16.59 13.71
C GLU A 88 9.42 17.00 12.25
N PRO A 89 10.45 17.37 11.46
CA PRO A 89 10.29 17.77 10.06
C PRO A 89 9.84 16.60 9.20
N LEU A 90 8.76 16.79 8.44
CA LEU A 90 8.11 15.74 7.64
C LEU A 90 7.96 16.13 6.16
N GLY A 91 9.07 16.60 5.62
CA GLY A 91 9.35 16.79 4.20
C GLY A 91 10.54 17.73 4.06
N LEU A 92 11.15 17.76 2.89
CA LEU A 92 12.33 18.57 2.63
C LEU A 92 12.42 18.79 1.13
N VAL A 93 12.60 20.03 0.71
CA VAL A 93 12.85 20.37 -0.70
C VAL A 93 13.97 21.37 -0.81
N TRP A 94 14.84 21.20 -1.80
CA TRP A 94 15.80 22.22 -2.19
C TRP A 94 15.14 23.17 -3.19
N HIS A 95 15.09 24.46 -2.87
CA HIS A 95 14.53 25.50 -3.74
C HIS A 95 15.32 26.80 -3.56
N ASP A 96 15.64 27.48 -4.66
CA ASP A 96 16.31 28.80 -4.67
C ASP A 96 17.50 28.94 -3.71
N GLY A 97 18.35 27.90 -3.66
CA GLY A 97 19.59 27.91 -2.88
C GLY A 97 19.41 27.62 -1.39
N SER A 98 18.25 27.14 -0.97
CA SER A 98 17.94 26.83 0.43
C SER A 98 17.14 25.55 0.56
N PHE A 99 17.18 24.93 1.73
CA PHE A 99 16.24 23.87 2.06
C PHE A 99 14.98 24.47 2.69
N TYR A 100 13.82 23.94 2.30
CA TYR A 100 12.53 24.23 2.93
C TYR A 100 11.96 22.95 3.52
N THR A 101 11.37 23.04 4.70
CA THR A 101 10.80 21.88 5.41
C THR A 101 9.57 22.30 6.19
N SER A 102 8.52 21.46 6.18
CA SER A 102 7.44 21.59 7.15
C SER A 102 7.82 20.86 8.43
N GLN A 103 7.75 21.59 9.54
CA GLN A 103 7.74 21.03 10.90
C GLN A 103 6.34 21.20 11.50
N ARG A 104 6.12 20.68 12.72
CA ARG A 104 4.78 20.58 13.33
C ARG A 104 3.93 21.86 13.25
N SER A 105 4.52 23.03 13.43
CA SER A 105 3.80 24.31 13.52
C SER A 105 4.15 25.33 12.43
N GLU A 106 5.07 25.03 11.51
CA GLU A 106 5.49 26.01 10.50
C GLU A 106 6.17 25.38 9.28
N LEU A 107 6.18 26.16 8.19
CA LEU A 107 7.06 26.01 7.06
C LEU A 107 8.33 26.85 7.32
N THR A 108 9.48 26.20 7.31
CA THR A 108 10.77 26.82 7.66
C THR A 108 11.72 26.74 6.48
N ARG A 109 12.39 27.85 6.21
CA ARG A 109 13.52 27.94 5.28
C ARG A 109 14.84 27.89 6.06
N LEU A 110 15.76 27.04 5.59
CA LEU A 110 17.08 26.81 6.17
C LEU A 110 18.14 27.36 5.23
N VAL A 111 18.88 28.36 5.68
CA VAL A 111 19.83 29.11 4.86
C VAL A 111 21.26 28.87 5.34
N ASP A 112 22.12 28.43 4.42
CA ASP A 112 23.58 28.47 4.58
C ASP A 112 24.07 29.80 3.97
N ALA A 113 24.41 30.77 4.83
CA ALA A 113 24.76 32.11 4.41
C ALA A 113 26.26 32.25 4.09
N ASN A 114 27.07 31.29 4.52
CA ASN A 114 28.53 31.37 4.48
C ASN A 114 29.17 30.32 3.55
N GLY A 115 28.41 29.32 3.10
CA GLY A 115 28.81 28.27 2.16
C GLY A 115 29.55 27.08 2.79
N ASP A 116 29.48 26.90 4.11
CA ASP A 116 30.14 25.79 4.83
C ASP A 116 29.29 24.52 4.94
N ALA A 117 28.13 24.49 4.27
CA ALA A 117 27.14 23.43 4.33
C ALA A 117 26.55 23.22 5.73
N VAL A 118 26.35 24.32 6.47
CA VAL A 118 25.58 24.39 7.71
C VAL A 118 24.55 25.50 7.62
N ALA A 119 23.34 25.26 8.13
CA ALA A 119 22.31 26.29 8.21
C ALA A 119 22.68 27.33 9.29
N ASP A 120 22.90 28.56 8.86
CA ASP A 120 23.12 29.73 9.72
C ASP A 120 21.81 30.36 10.20
N GLN A 121 20.74 30.22 9.41
CA GLN A 121 19.45 30.88 9.65
C GLN A 121 18.27 29.93 9.46
N TYR A 122 17.28 30.08 10.34
CA TYR A 122 16.02 29.36 10.34
C TYR A 122 14.92 30.41 10.22
N GLU A 123 14.38 30.57 9.02
CA GLU A 123 13.39 31.59 8.71
C GLU A 123 12.00 30.95 8.65
N THR A 124 11.08 31.38 9.51
CA THR A 124 9.67 31.00 9.41
C THR A 124 9.07 31.68 8.17
N VAL A 125 8.60 30.88 7.20
CA VAL A 125 7.87 31.39 6.03
C VAL A 125 6.41 31.63 6.40
N TYR A 126 5.80 30.66 7.07
CA TYR A 126 4.44 30.74 7.59
C TYR A 126 4.25 29.78 8.76
N SER A 127 3.45 30.16 9.75
CA SER A 127 3.16 29.35 10.95
C SER A 127 1.66 29.13 11.14
N TRP A 128 1.29 27.95 11.64
CA TRP A 128 -0.09 27.58 11.98
C TRP A 128 -0.21 27.05 13.43
N PRO A 129 -1.42 27.09 14.03
CA PRO A 129 -1.63 26.61 15.40
C PRO A 129 -1.37 25.10 15.59
N LEU A 130 -1.06 24.72 16.84
CA LEU A 130 -0.80 23.34 17.28
C LEU A 130 -1.32 23.16 18.72
N GLU A 131 -1.90 22.00 19.04
CA GLU A 131 -2.42 21.66 20.38
C GLU A 131 -1.54 20.63 21.12
N GLY A 132 -0.44 20.19 20.51
CA GLY A 132 0.48 19.20 21.10
C GLY A 132 -0.02 17.76 20.99
N ASN A 133 -1.08 17.53 20.19
CA ASN A 133 -1.57 16.19 19.91
C ASN A 133 -0.54 15.41 19.05
N TYR A 134 -0.26 14.16 19.43
CA TYR A 134 0.73 13.33 18.76
C TYR A 134 0.50 13.18 17.25
N HIS A 135 -0.76 13.16 16.78
CA HIS A 135 -1.09 12.99 15.37
C HIS A 135 -1.11 14.28 14.54
N GLU A 136 -0.92 15.47 15.13
CA GLU A 136 -0.88 16.73 14.37
C GLU A 136 0.42 16.91 13.56
N TYR A 137 0.68 16.02 12.61
CA TYR A 137 1.79 16.08 11.66
C TYR A 137 1.54 17.15 10.60
N SER A 138 2.63 17.64 9.99
CA SER A 138 2.59 18.59 8.88
C SER A 138 3.53 18.09 7.79
N TYR A 139 2.99 17.74 6.63
CA TYR A 139 3.73 17.14 5.53
C TYR A 139 4.07 18.16 4.44
N GLY A 140 5.22 17.98 3.80
CA GLY A 140 5.73 18.81 2.71
C GLY A 140 6.98 19.63 3.07
N PRO A 141 7.28 20.72 2.34
CA PRO A 141 6.49 21.27 1.25
C PRO A 141 6.70 20.54 -0.09
N LEU A 142 5.72 20.69 -0.98
CA LEU A 142 5.86 20.43 -2.41
C LEU A 142 5.87 21.76 -3.17
N ILE A 143 6.84 21.95 -4.07
CA ILE A 143 6.97 23.20 -4.86
C ILE A 143 6.10 23.14 -6.11
N GLN A 144 5.25 24.14 -6.29
CA GLN A 144 4.45 24.34 -7.50
C GLN A 144 5.23 25.13 -8.56
N LYS A 145 4.72 25.14 -9.81
CA LYS A 145 5.35 25.83 -10.94
C LYS A 145 5.52 27.34 -10.73
N ASP A 146 4.66 27.95 -9.92
CA ASP A 146 4.71 29.37 -9.57
C ASP A 146 5.62 29.69 -8.38
N GLY A 147 6.28 28.68 -7.79
CA GLY A 147 7.13 28.80 -6.62
C GLY A 147 6.39 28.72 -5.28
N SER A 148 5.05 28.62 -5.28
CA SER A 148 4.31 28.38 -4.06
C SER A 148 4.57 26.99 -3.49
N MET A 149 4.45 26.88 -2.18
CA MET A 149 4.75 25.68 -1.39
C MET A 149 3.45 25.10 -0.83
N VAL A 150 3.12 23.88 -1.22
CA VAL A 150 1.96 23.17 -0.68
C VAL A 150 2.39 22.39 0.57
N VAL A 151 1.62 22.53 1.65
CA VAL A 151 1.73 21.71 2.86
C VAL A 151 0.38 21.07 3.18
N MET A 152 0.41 19.87 3.77
CA MET A 152 -0.80 19.14 4.16
C MET A 152 -0.78 18.88 5.66
N LEU A 153 -1.84 19.29 6.35
CA LEU A 153 -1.92 19.23 7.81
C LEU A 153 -2.76 18.03 8.23
N ASN A 154 -2.15 17.08 8.95
CA ASN A 154 -2.79 15.88 9.47
C ASN A 154 -3.85 16.22 10.53
N LEU A 155 -4.89 15.41 10.68
CA LEU A 155 -5.80 15.52 11.82
C LEU A 155 -5.12 15.14 13.14
N GLY A 156 -5.59 15.70 14.25
CA GLY A 156 -5.28 15.15 15.58
C GLY A 156 -6.05 13.85 15.83
N TRP A 157 -5.67 13.12 16.87
CA TRP A 157 -6.35 11.90 17.29
C TRP A 157 -6.84 11.99 18.73
N ILE A 158 -8.14 11.79 18.93
CA ILE A 158 -8.79 11.79 20.26
C ILE A 158 -9.72 10.57 20.44
N GLY A 159 -9.41 9.46 19.76
CA GLY A 159 -10.29 8.30 19.57
C GLY A 159 -10.99 8.27 18.21
N TYR A 160 -10.90 9.37 17.46
CA TYR A 160 -11.26 9.54 16.06
C TYR A 160 -10.45 10.71 15.49
N GLY A 161 -10.44 10.87 14.15
CA GLY A 161 -9.79 11.99 13.49
C GLY A 161 -10.46 13.33 13.83
N ALA A 162 -9.71 14.26 14.40
CA ALA A 162 -10.25 15.54 14.87
C ALA A 162 -9.42 16.75 14.41
N SER A 163 -10.12 17.78 13.94
CA SER A 163 -9.52 19.07 13.59
C SER A 163 -9.59 20.02 14.78
N GLN A 164 -8.71 19.79 15.77
CA GLN A 164 -8.71 20.57 17.01
C GLN A 164 -8.08 21.96 16.79
N SER A 165 -6.89 21.99 16.17
CA SER A 165 -6.24 23.22 15.73
C SER A 165 -6.74 23.70 14.36
N LYS A 166 -6.72 25.03 14.15
CA LYS A 166 -7.09 25.65 12.87
C LYS A 166 -6.32 25.01 11.71
N TRP A 167 -7.04 24.69 10.64
CA TRP A 167 -6.54 24.09 9.41
C TRP A 167 -6.04 22.64 9.48
N ARG A 168 -6.20 21.93 10.60
CA ARG A 168 -5.92 20.48 10.59
C ARG A 168 -6.91 19.75 9.68
N GLY A 169 -6.42 18.84 8.85
CA GLY A 169 -7.19 18.19 7.79
C GLY A 169 -7.33 19.01 6.50
N TRP A 170 -6.46 20.01 6.31
CA TRP A 170 -6.44 20.87 5.12
C TRP A 170 -5.13 20.78 4.34
N THR A 171 -5.23 21.06 3.04
CA THR A 171 -4.12 21.44 2.17
C THR A 171 -4.02 22.95 2.12
N LEU A 172 -2.82 23.49 2.36
CA LEU A 172 -2.52 24.91 2.31
C LEU A 172 -1.47 25.17 1.23
N SER A 173 -1.64 26.24 0.47
CA SER A 173 -0.60 26.80 -0.41
C SER A 173 0.00 28.04 0.24
N ILE A 174 1.31 28.14 0.29
CA ILE A 174 2.04 29.25 0.89
C ILE A 174 2.96 29.83 -0.17
N ASP A 175 2.78 31.11 -0.50
CA ASP A 175 3.64 31.78 -1.47
C ASP A 175 5.04 32.10 -0.88
N PRO A 176 6.03 32.47 -1.71
CA PRO A 176 7.35 32.86 -1.22
C PRO A 176 7.38 34.08 -0.29
N ASN A 177 6.31 34.89 -0.25
CA ASN A 177 6.17 36.04 0.64
C ASN A 177 5.56 35.66 2.02
N GLY A 178 5.15 34.40 2.19
CA GLY A 178 4.51 33.92 3.41
C GLY A 178 3.00 34.15 3.46
N GLU A 179 2.35 34.47 2.33
CA GLU A 179 0.89 34.51 2.23
C GLU A 179 0.32 33.10 2.05
N MET A 180 -0.65 32.73 2.89
CA MET A 180 -1.24 31.40 2.91
C MET A 180 -2.65 31.42 2.34
N THR A 181 -2.94 30.48 1.44
CA THR A 181 -4.27 30.21 0.88
C THR A 181 -4.70 28.77 1.18
N PRO A 182 -5.83 28.53 1.87
CA PRO A 182 -6.37 27.18 2.02
C PRO A 182 -6.93 26.69 0.68
N ILE A 183 -6.61 25.44 0.30
CA ILE A 183 -6.96 24.88 -1.03
C ILE A 183 -8.15 23.93 -0.93
N ALA A 184 -8.06 22.94 -0.05
CA ALA A 184 -9.00 21.85 0.06
C ALA A 184 -8.97 21.27 1.48
N THR A 185 -10.04 20.59 1.85
CA THR A 185 -10.17 19.92 3.16
C THR A 185 -10.64 18.49 2.98
N GLY A 186 -10.51 17.68 4.02
CA GLY A 186 -10.99 16.30 4.02
C GLY A 186 -9.89 15.27 4.18
N MET A 187 -8.64 15.72 4.31
CA MET A 187 -7.52 14.85 4.58
C MET A 187 -7.59 14.38 6.05
N ARG A 188 -7.30 13.10 6.26
CA ARG A 188 -7.15 12.52 7.60
C ARG A 188 -5.68 12.37 7.93
N SER A 189 -4.95 11.57 7.15
CA SER A 189 -3.52 11.35 7.30
C SER A 189 -2.76 11.40 5.97
N PRO A 190 -2.54 12.62 5.43
CA PRO A 190 -2.00 12.82 4.10
C PRO A 190 -0.46 12.72 4.06
N ALA A 191 0.10 11.57 4.46
CA ALA A 191 1.55 11.40 4.54
C ALA A 191 2.27 11.44 3.19
N GLY A 192 1.57 11.09 2.12
CA GLY A 192 2.05 11.14 0.75
C GLY A 192 1.47 12.31 -0.03
N MET A 193 2.32 13.01 -0.76
CA MET A 193 1.91 14.06 -1.69
C MET A 193 2.86 14.10 -2.88
N GLY A 194 2.37 14.51 -4.03
CA GLY A 194 3.19 14.62 -5.23
C GLY A 194 2.44 15.27 -6.36
N MET A 195 3.09 15.38 -7.52
CA MET A 195 2.44 15.80 -8.76
C MET A 195 2.55 14.70 -9.79
N ASN A 196 1.62 14.65 -10.74
CA ASN A 196 1.86 13.90 -11.97
C ASN A 196 2.75 14.70 -12.94
N VAL A 197 3.07 14.10 -14.10
CA VAL A 197 3.88 14.77 -15.13
C VAL A 197 3.25 16.05 -15.72
N ALA A 198 1.93 16.22 -15.61
CA ALA A 198 1.26 17.45 -16.02
C ALA A 198 1.44 18.58 -15.00
N GLY A 199 1.81 18.25 -13.75
CA GLY A 199 1.89 19.18 -12.62
C GLY A 199 0.60 19.27 -11.81
N ASP A 200 -0.33 18.34 -11.99
CA ASP A 200 -1.57 18.25 -11.22
C ASP A 200 -1.25 17.66 -9.83
N LEU A 201 -1.75 18.26 -8.75
CA LEU A 201 -1.45 17.92 -7.36
C LEU A 201 -2.21 16.66 -6.91
N PHE A 202 -1.51 15.69 -6.34
CA PHE A 202 -2.09 14.51 -5.74
C PHE A 202 -1.68 14.38 -4.28
N TYR A 203 -2.54 13.74 -3.50
CA TYR A 203 -2.20 13.25 -2.18
C TYR A 203 -2.59 11.79 -2.01
N ALA A 204 -1.94 11.12 -1.06
CA ALA A 204 -2.24 9.77 -0.65
C ALA A 204 -2.89 9.77 0.74
N GLU A 205 -3.90 8.93 0.92
CA GLU A 205 -4.60 8.75 2.18
C GLU A 205 -4.44 7.33 2.70
N ASN A 206 -4.52 7.17 4.02
CA ASN A 206 -4.45 5.88 4.70
C ASN A 206 -5.85 5.47 5.18
N GLN A 207 -6.06 4.16 5.33
CA GLN A 207 -7.30 3.64 5.92
C GLN A 207 -7.55 4.28 7.30
N GLY A 208 -8.81 4.58 7.60
CA GLY A 208 -9.21 5.14 8.89
C GLY A 208 -10.69 5.52 8.94
N ASP A 209 -11.06 6.34 9.91
CA ASP A 209 -12.41 6.93 9.96
C ASP A 209 -12.71 7.68 8.66
N TRP A 210 -13.87 7.41 8.07
CA TRP A 210 -14.30 7.95 6.76
C TRP A 210 -13.50 7.48 5.54
N VAL A 211 -12.51 6.62 5.73
CA VAL A 211 -11.63 6.13 4.67
C VAL A 211 -11.59 4.62 4.66
N GLY A 212 -12.34 4.01 3.74
CA GLY A 212 -12.46 2.56 3.65
C GLY A 212 -11.14 1.82 3.40
N SER A 213 -10.25 2.41 2.60
CA SER A 213 -8.96 1.84 2.21
C SER A 213 -7.98 2.94 1.78
N GLY A 214 -6.71 2.60 1.58
CA GLY A 214 -5.74 3.58 1.07
C GLY A 214 -6.11 4.02 -0.35
N TYR A 215 -5.80 5.26 -0.71
CA TYR A 215 -6.00 5.77 -2.08
C TYR A 215 -5.09 6.94 -2.40
N ILE A 216 -5.01 7.31 -3.68
CA ILE A 216 -4.57 8.64 -4.12
C ILE A 216 -5.71 9.36 -4.83
N THR A 217 -5.73 10.68 -4.72
CA THR A 217 -6.63 11.53 -5.51
C THR A 217 -6.03 12.87 -5.85
N HIS A 218 -6.55 13.46 -6.92
CA HIS A 218 -6.22 14.81 -7.37
C HIS A 218 -6.84 15.83 -6.41
N VAL A 219 -6.12 16.92 -6.13
CA VAL A 219 -6.58 17.99 -5.24
C VAL A 219 -6.62 19.31 -6.00
N GLU A 220 -7.80 19.90 -6.05
CA GLU A 220 -8.08 21.21 -6.64
C GLU A 220 -8.64 22.17 -5.58
N MET A 221 -8.60 23.46 -5.90
CA MET A 221 -9.21 24.49 -5.08
C MET A 221 -10.71 24.21 -4.88
N GLY A 222 -11.15 24.17 -3.63
CA GLY A 222 -12.55 23.96 -3.26
C GLY A 222 -12.97 22.49 -3.14
N ASP A 223 -12.04 21.54 -3.24
CA ASP A 223 -12.35 20.12 -3.08
C ASP A 223 -12.57 19.72 -1.60
N PHE A 224 -13.50 18.80 -1.41
CA PHE A 224 -13.65 17.98 -0.21
C PHE A 224 -13.23 16.54 -0.52
N VAL A 225 -12.19 16.04 0.16
CA VAL A 225 -11.57 14.73 -0.17
C VAL A 225 -11.91 13.60 0.80
N GLY A 226 -12.89 13.77 1.70
CA GLY A 226 -13.54 12.63 2.36
C GLY A 226 -13.76 12.73 3.86
N ASN A 227 -12.81 13.18 4.69
CA ASN A 227 -13.01 13.22 6.15
C ASN A 227 -13.69 14.52 6.63
N PRO A 228 -14.85 14.50 7.29
CA PRO A 228 -15.61 15.71 7.64
C PRO A 228 -14.95 16.59 8.70
N ALA A 229 -13.95 16.12 9.45
CA ALA A 229 -13.40 16.85 10.59
C ALA A 229 -12.85 18.24 10.23
N GLY A 230 -12.21 18.36 9.06
CA GLY A 230 -11.67 19.63 8.57
C GLY A 230 -12.75 20.65 8.19
N LEU A 231 -13.98 20.22 7.89
CA LEU A 231 -15.10 21.10 7.51
C LEU A 231 -15.48 22.09 8.62
N ARG A 232 -15.02 21.85 9.86
CA ARG A 232 -15.13 22.80 10.97
C ARG A 232 -14.66 24.21 10.63
N TRP A 233 -13.68 24.35 9.71
CA TRP A 233 -13.07 25.63 9.37
C TRP A 233 -13.63 26.27 8.09
N THR A 234 -14.70 25.72 7.49
CA THR A 234 -15.29 26.30 6.26
C THR A 234 -16.10 27.57 6.48
N SER A 235 -16.17 28.07 7.72
CA SER A 235 -16.73 29.39 8.03
C SER A 235 -15.69 30.51 8.06
N GLU A 236 -14.40 30.17 7.94
CA GLU A 236 -13.32 31.15 7.83
C GLU A 236 -13.46 31.93 6.52
N GLU A 237 -13.11 33.22 6.55
CA GLU A 237 -13.28 34.14 5.40
C GLU A 237 -12.56 33.63 4.14
N ASP A 238 -11.38 33.05 4.31
CA ASP A 238 -10.52 32.60 3.20
C ASP A 238 -10.87 31.18 2.71
N SER A 239 -11.85 30.50 3.32
CA SER A 239 -12.23 29.14 2.92
C SER A 239 -12.81 29.11 1.51
N PRO A 240 -12.30 28.28 0.58
CA PRO A 240 -12.90 28.09 -0.74
C PRO A 240 -14.15 27.20 -0.71
N LEU A 241 -14.47 26.60 0.44
CA LEU A 241 -15.63 25.75 0.64
C LEU A 241 -16.65 26.39 1.58
N SER A 242 -17.93 26.09 1.35
CA SER A 242 -19.03 26.41 2.28
C SER A 242 -19.62 25.17 2.97
N LEU A 243 -19.24 23.96 2.54
CA LEU A 243 -19.76 22.67 3.04
C LEU A 243 -19.56 22.52 4.55
N LYS A 244 -20.58 22.02 5.26
CA LYS A 244 -20.60 21.87 6.71
C LYS A 244 -20.52 20.41 7.16
N PRO A 245 -19.98 20.13 8.36
CA PRO A 245 -19.85 18.76 8.85
C PRO A 245 -21.17 17.98 8.90
N ASP A 246 -22.28 18.63 9.22
CA ASP A 246 -23.61 18.02 9.34
C ASP A 246 -24.29 17.74 7.98
N GLU A 247 -23.71 18.21 6.88
CA GLU A 247 -24.13 17.89 5.52
C GLU A 247 -23.51 16.58 5.00
N ILE A 248 -22.57 15.99 5.75
CA ILE A 248 -21.93 14.73 5.40
C ILE A 248 -22.72 13.54 5.97
N PRO A 249 -23.31 12.67 5.13
CA PRO A 249 -24.12 11.57 5.61
C PRO A 249 -23.26 10.40 6.12
N ASP A 250 -23.57 9.90 7.31
CA ASP A 250 -23.00 8.67 7.89
C ASP A 250 -23.96 7.49 7.67
N THR A 251 -24.15 7.10 6.42
CA THR A 251 -25.14 6.07 6.03
C THR A 251 -24.52 4.70 5.78
N GLY A 252 -23.18 4.62 5.66
CA GLY A 252 -22.49 3.42 5.20
C GLY A 252 -22.72 3.08 3.73
N GLN A 253 -23.32 3.99 2.95
CA GLN A 253 -23.42 3.85 1.50
C GLN A 253 -22.03 3.86 0.86
N PRO A 254 -21.86 3.31 -0.36
CA PRO A 254 -20.61 3.43 -1.08
C PRO A 254 -20.19 4.89 -1.25
N LEU A 255 -18.91 5.19 -1.06
CA LEU A 255 -18.37 6.56 -1.17
C LEU A 255 -18.78 7.25 -2.46
N PHE A 256 -18.75 6.53 -3.57
CA PHE A 256 -19.10 7.07 -4.88
C PHE A 256 -20.57 7.50 -4.98
N GLU A 257 -21.49 6.86 -4.27
CA GLU A 257 -22.90 7.28 -4.24
C GLU A 257 -23.07 8.56 -3.43
N VAL A 258 -22.39 8.66 -2.28
CA VAL A 258 -22.38 9.89 -1.46
C VAL A 258 -21.76 11.06 -2.23
N ALA A 259 -20.66 10.82 -2.96
CA ALA A 259 -19.98 11.83 -3.75
C ALA A 259 -20.83 12.41 -4.90
N LYS A 260 -21.86 11.70 -5.37
CA LYS A 260 -22.80 12.24 -6.38
C LYS A 260 -23.73 13.31 -5.82
N GLU A 261 -23.95 13.30 -4.52
CA GLU A 261 -24.89 14.21 -3.84
C GLU A 261 -24.21 15.47 -3.29
N ILE A 262 -22.86 15.50 -3.29
CA ILE A 262 -22.05 16.58 -2.73
C ILE A 262 -21.13 17.13 -3.81
N ASP A 263 -21.46 18.31 -4.35
CA ASP A 263 -20.74 18.92 -5.48
C ASP A 263 -19.22 19.09 -5.24
N ALA A 264 -18.82 19.40 -4.00
CA ALA A 264 -17.42 19.58 -3.64
C ALA A 264 -16.66 18.26 -3.45
N PHE A 265 -17.34 17.11 -3.38
CA PHE A 265 -16.70 15.84 -3.06
C PHE A 265 -15.85 15.34 -4.23
N LYS A 266 -14.54 15.16 -3.99
CA LYS A 266 -13.64 14.49 -4.93
C LYS A 266 -13.50 13.01 -4.57
N PRO A 267 -14.03 12.08 -5.38
CA PRO A 267 -13.81 10.66 -5.14
C PRO A 267 -12.34 10.29 -5.40
N PRO A 268 -11.84 9.19 -4.83
CA PRO A 268 -10.50 8.72 -5.11
C PRO A 268 -10.23 8.45 -6.59
N ALA A 269 -9.06 8.86 -7.08
CA ALA A 269 -8.63 8.56 -8.44
C ALA A 269 -8.21 7.09 -8.57
N VAL A 270 -7.44 6.59 -7.60
CA VAL A 270 -6.98 5.20 -7.56
C VAL A 270 -6.97 4.70 -6.13
N TRP A 271 -7.70 3.63 -5.87
CA TRP A 271 -7.69 2.90 -4.60
C TRP A 271 -6.53 1.89 -4.52
N PHE A 272 -6.00 1.72 -3.32
CA PHE A 272 -5.04 0.68 -2.94
C PHE A 272 -5.72 -0.28 -1.97
N PRO A 273 -6.17 -1.46 -2.41
CA PRO A 273 -6.87 -2.38 -1.53
C PRO A 273 -6.02 -2.75 -0.32
N HIS A 274 -6.59 -2.49 0.85
CA HIS A 274 -5.93 -2.68 2.14
C HIS A 274 -5.45 -4.12 2.28
N THR A 275 -4.29 -4.29 2.91
CA THR A 275 -3.53 -5.55 3.06
C THR A 275 -2.98 -6.15 1.76
N ILE A 276 -3.55 -5.83 0.60
CA ILE A 276 -3.07 -6.32 -0.69
C ILE A 276 -2.00 -5.40 -1.26
N LEU A 277 -2.30 -4.12 -1.46
CA LEU A 277 -1.35 -3.13 -2.01
C LEU A 277 -0.65 -2.29 -0.94
N GLY A 278 -0.98 -2.49 0.33
CA GLY A 278 -0.39 -1.75 1.43
C GLY A 278 -1.37 -1.59 2.59
N ILE A 279 -0.89 -0.96 3.66
CA ILE A 279 -1.70 -0.60 4.83
C ILE A 279 -1.48 0.85 5.30
N SER A 280 -0.46 1.52 4.76
CA SER A 280 -0.01 2.87 5.16
C SER A 280 0.65 3.54 3.95
N THR A 281 -0.18 4.05 3.04
CA THR A 281 0.27 4.70 1.80
C THR A 281 1.10 5.94 2.11
N SER A 282 2.23 6.09 1.41
CA SER A 282 3.19 7.18 1.62
C SER A 282 3.46 7.93 0.31
N ASP A 283 4.71 8.37 0.10
CA ASP A 283 5.13 9.34 -0.92
C ASP A 283 4.66 8.99 -2.35
N ILE A 284 4.53 10.02 -3.19
CA ILE A 284 4.11 9.89 -4.59
C ILE A 284 5.15 10.54 -5.48
N VAL A 285 5.75 9.77 -6.39
CA VAL A 285 6.75 10.29 -7.33
C VAL A 285 6.39 9.90 -8.76
N PRO A 286 6.25 10.86 -9.69
CA PRO A 286 6.06 10.57 -11.11
C PRO A 286 7.37 10.12 -11.76
N ASP A 287 7.33 9.14 -12.66
CA ASP A 287 8.49 8.78 -13.47
C ASP A 287 8.78 9.87 -14.52
N THR A 288 9.72 10.74 -14.17
CA THR A 288 10.26 11.79 -15.04
C THR A 288 11.66 11.43 -15.54
N THR A 289 12.06 10.16 -15.46
CA THR A 289 13.44 9.73 -15.74
C THR A 289 13.72 9.52 -17.23
N ASP A 290 12.71 9.65 -18.08
CA ASP A 290 12.79 9.50 -19.54
C ASP A 290 13.40 8.15 -19.95
N GLY A 291 12.90 7.08 -19.34
CA GLY A 291 13.30 5.69 -19.62
C GLY A 291 14.55 5.21 -18.90
N LYS A 292 15.23 6.06 -18.10
CA LYS A 292 16.36 5.61 -17.27
C LYS A 292 15.95 4.66 -16.15
N PHE A 293 14.68 4.70 -15.74
CA PHE A 293 14.12 3.82 -14.72
C PHE A 293 13.20 2.74 -15.30
N GLY A 294 13.45 2.32 -16.53
CA GLY A 294 12.70 1.26 -17.18
C GLY A 294 11.49 1.78 -17.98
N PRO A 295 10.53 0.91 -18.30
CA PRO A 295 9.52 1.17 -19.33
C PRO A 295 8.31 2.01 -18.84
N PHE A 296 8.37 2.60 -17.64
CA PHE A 296 7.20 3.15 -16.95
C PHE A 296 7.13 4.68 -16.93
N ALA A 297 7.84 5.34 -17.85
CA ALA A 297 7.86 6.80 -17.97
C ALA A 297 6.45 7.40 -17.96
N GLY A 298 6.24 8.42 -17.12
CA GLY A 298 4.96 9.11 -16.95
C GLY A 298 3.99 8.47 -15.95
N GLN A 299 4.25 7.26 -15.47
CA GLN A 299 3.46 6.63 -14.40
C GLN A 299 3.87 7.15 -13.03
N LEU A 300 3.07 6.88 -11.99
CA LEU A 300 3.43 7.23 -10.62
C LEU A 300 3.97 6.00 -9.88
N PHE A 301 4.85 6.25 -8.92
CA PHE A 301 5.25 5.30 -7.89
C PHE A 301 4.73 5.80 -6.55
N VAL A 302 4.03 4.94 -5.82
CA VAL A 302 3.42 5.24 -4.53
C VAL A 302 4.00 4.30 -3.50
N GLY A 303 4.59 4.87 -2.46
CA GLY A 303 5.19 4.12 -1.36
C GLY A 303 4.14 3.55 -0.41
N ASP A 304 4.53 2.53 0.34
CA ASP A 304 3.79 2.03 1.49
C ASP A 304 4.74 1.78 2.67
N GLN A 305 4.44 2.44 3.77
CA GLN A 305 5.25 2.43 4.97
C GLN A 305 5.03 1.16 5.80
N GLY A 306 3.83 0.59 5.80
CA GLY A 306 3.51 -0.58 6.62
C GLY A 306 4.02 -1.91 6.05
N HIS A 307 3.90 -2.11 4.74
CA HIS A 307 4.33 -3.31 4.02
C HIS A 307 5.70 -3.16 3.36
N SER A 308 6.38 -2.02 3.53
CA SER A 308 7.75 -1.82 3.01
C SER A 308 7.83 -2.11 1.52
N LYS A 309 6.97 -1.45 0.73
CA LYS A 309 6.86 -1.68 -0.71
C LYS A 309 6.50 -0.42 -1.48
N ILE A 310 6.61 -0.52 -2.80
CA ILE A 310 6.20 0.50 -3.76
C ILE A 310 5.22 -0.14 -4.73
N THR A 311 4.15 0.59 -5.03
CA THR A 311 3.13 0.27 -6.02
C THR A 311 3.22 1.25 -7.18
N ARG A 312 3.06 0.75 -8.41
CA ARG A 312 3.00 1.58 -9.61
C ARG A 312 1.55 1.98 -9.90
N VAL A 313 1.34 3.20 -10.39
CA VAL A 313 0.02 3.71 -10.77
C VAL A 313 0.04 4.26 -12.17
N PHE A 314 -0.80 3.68 -13.01
CA PHE A 314 -1.17 4.24 -14.30
C PHE A 314 -2.42 5.11 -14.14
N LEU A 315 -2.36 6.36 -14.60
CA LEU A 315 -3.48 7.31 -14.57
C LEU A 315 -3.99 7.62 -15.98
N GLU A 316 -5.29 7.84 -16.09
CA GLU A 316 -5.94 8.44 -17.24
C GLU A 316 -7.06 9.41 -16.82
N LYS A 317 -7.54 10.22 -17.77
CA LYS A 317 -8.74 11.03 -17.61
C LYS A 317 -9.87 10.45 -18.46
N VAL A 318 -10.99 10.11 -17.83
CA VAL A 318 -12.23 9.72 -18.52
C VAL A 318 -13.28 10.78 -18.22
N GLN A 319 -13.80 11.41 -19.27
CA GLN A 319 -14.69 12.57 -19.16
C GLN A 319 -14.12 13.69 -18.26
N GLY A 320 -12.80 13.91 -18.34
CA GLY A 320 -12.08 14.91 -17.54
C GLY A 320 -11.75 14.48 -16.11
N ILE A 321 -12.27 13.35 -15.63
CA ILE A 321 -12.05 12.86 -14.26
C ILE A 321 -10.88 11.88 -14.22
N TYR A 322 -9.98 12.07 -13.25
CA TYR A 322 -8.89 11.14 -13.02
C TYR A 322 -9.39 9.78 -12.51
N GLN A 323 -8.87 8.73 -13.12
CA GLN A 323 -9.03 7.35 -12.70
C GLN A 323 -7.86 6.51 -13.20
N GLY A 324 -7.73 5.25 -12.79
CA GLY A 324 -6.59 4.45 -13.22
C GLY A 324 -6.37 3.14 -12.48
N ALA A 325 -5.22 2.52 -12.72
CA ALA A 325 -4.85 1.22 -12.19
C ALA A 325 -3.64 1.29 -11.26
N ALA A 326 -3.77 0.67 -10.09
CA ALA A 326 -2.64 0.33 -9.23
C ALA A 326 -2.13 -1.09 -9.55
N ILE A 327 -0.81 -1.24 -9.68
CA ILE A 327 -0.13 -2.47 -10.06
C ILE A 327 1.06 -2.66 -9.11
N PRO A 328 1.25 -3.83 -8.48
CA PRO A 328 2.44 -4.11 -7.66
C PRO A 328 3.74 -3.82 -8.42
N PHE A 329 4.81 -3.47 -7.71
CA PHE A 329 6.07 -3.10 -8.35
C PHE A 329 7.33 -3.60 -7.63
N ARG A 330 7.54 -3.21 -6.37
CA ARG A 330 8.73 -3.65 -5.63
C ARG A 330 8.46 -3.78 -4.14
N GLU A 331 8.76 -4.93 -3.58
CA GLU A 331 8.71 -5.19 -2.13
C GLU A 331 10.08 -5.57 -1.52
N GLY A 332 10.10 -5.79 -0.21
CA GLY A 332 11.30 -6.25 0.50
C GLY A 332 12.29 -5.14 0.87
N PHE A 333 11.83 -3.89 0.94
CA PHE A 333 12.60 -2.80 1.52
C PHE A 333 12.92 -3.07 2.99
N ALA A 334 14.07 -2.60 3.46
CA ALA A 334 14.60 -2.93 4.77
C ALA A 334 13.73 -2.41 5.95
N SER A 335 12.97 -1.33 5.74
CA SER A 335 12.08 -0.67 6.69
C SER A 335 10.90 -0.03 5.92
N GLY A 336 10.02 0.71 6.60
CA GLY A 336 8.82 1.28 5.98
C GLY A 336 9.13 2.40 5.00
N VAL A 337 8.68 2.30 3.74
CA VAL A 337 8.92 3.33 2.71
C VAL A 337 8.15 4.60 3.05
N LEU A 338 8.84 5.72 3.28
CA LEU A 338 8.19 6.99 3.63
C LEU A 338 8.48 8.12 2.64
N ARG A 339 9.68 8.19 2.05
CA ARG A 339 10.07 9.23 1.08
C ARG A 339 10.80 8.64 -0.11
N MET A 340 10.59 9.20 -1.29
CA MET A 340 11.22 8.79 -2.53
C MET A 340 11.72 10.02 -3.29
N ALA A 341 12.88 9.91 -3.94
CA ALA A 341 13.41 10.96 -4.79
C ALA A 341 14.22 10.37 -5.95
N TRP A 342 14.08 10.93 -7.15
CA TRP A 342 14.95 10.58 -8.26
C TRP A 342 16.37 11.08 -8.01
N ASP A 343 17.34 10.19 -8.17
CA ASP A 343 18.75 10.58 -8.16
C ASP A 343 19.21 11.07 -9.54
N PRO A 344 20.33 11.80 -9.62
CA PRO A 344 20.82 12.37 -10.89
C PRO A 344 21.15 11.35 -11.99
N GLU A 345 21.36 10.08 -11.64
CA GLU A 345 21.65 9.00 -12.58
C GLU A 345 20.39 8.28 -13.07
N GLY A 346 19.20 8.61 -12.53
CA GLY A 346 17.92 8.01 -12.88
C GLY A 346 17.54 6.79 -12.04
N GLY A 347 18.23 6.53 -10.93
CA GLY A 347 17.74 5.61 -9.89
C GLY A 347 16.79 6.32 -8.93
N MET A 348 16.13 5.55 -8.06
CA MET A 348 15.24 6.08 -7.02
C MET A 348 15.88 5.91 -5.65
N MET A 349 16.11 7.01 -4.94
CA MET A 349 16.47 6.99 -3.53
C MET A 349 15.21 6.80 -2.68
N VAL A 350 15.24 5.88 -1.73
CA VAL A 350 14.12 5.47 -0.89
C VAL A 350 14.50 5.60 0.58
N GLY A 351 13.88 6.57 1.24
CA GLY A 351 14.05 6.86 2.66
C GLY A 351 12.99 6.15 3.49
N GLN A 352 13.44 5.47 4.54
CA GLN A 352 12.60 4.50 5.24
C GLN A 352 12.62 4.67 6.76
N THR A 353 11.49 4.36 7.40
CA THR A 353 11.34 4.35 8.85
C THR A 353 10.17 3.48 9.31
N SER A 354 10.34 2.81 10.46
CA SER A 354 9.25 2.15 11.21
C SER A 354 8.83 2.96 12.45
N ARG A 355 9.27 4.22 12.56
CA ARG A 355 8.79 5.11 13.61
C ARG A 355 7.33 5.45 13.37
N GLY A 356 6.54 5.48 14.42
CA GLY A 356 5.13 5.89 14.40
C GLY A 356 4.15 4.78 14.00
N TRP A 357 4.54 3.85 13.13
CA TRP A 357 3.77 2.67 12.76
C TRP A 357 4.70 1.52 12.37
N GLY A 358 4.34 0.28 12.71
CA GLY A 358 5.15 -0.90 12.41
C GLY A 358 5.32 -1.13 10.90
N ALA A 359 6.41 -1.77 10.51
CA ALA A 359 6.70 -2.09 9.10
C ALA A 359 7.06 -3.57 8.91
N THR A 360 6.77 -4.13 7.73
CA THR A 360 7.18 -5.48 7.35
C THR A 360 8.71 -5.60 7.36
N GLY A 361 9.40 -4.59 6.82
CA GLY A 361 10.85 -4.44 6.93
C GLY A 361 11.30 -4.33 8.39
N LYS A 362 12.32 -5.10 8.77
CA LYS A 362 12.71 -5.31 10.17
C LYS A 362 13.65 -4.25 10.73
N GLU A 363 14.22 -3.40 9.89
CA GLU A 363 15.10 -2.33 10.33
C GLU A 363 14.28 -1.14 10.88
N PRO A 364 14.79 -0.43 11.89
CA PRO A 364 14.13 0.76 12.43
C PRO A 364 14.06 1.92 11.41
N TYR A 365 15.05 1.98 10.53
CA TYR A 365 15.16 2.93 9.43
C TYR A 365 16.20 2.42 8.43
N ALA A 366 16.11 2.91 7.19
CA ALA A 366 17.10 2.62 6.15
C ALA A 366 17.10 3.73 5.09
N LEU A 367 18.17 3.74 4.31
CA LEU A 367 18.29 4.49 3.07
C LEU A 367 18.74 3.51 2.00
N GLU A 368 17.90 3.28 1.00
CA GLU A 368 18.18 2.34 -0.08
C GLU A 368 17.95 3.00 -1.42
N ARG A 369 18.77 2.63 -2.39
CA ARG A 369 18.66 3.08 -3.77
C ARG A 369 18.13 1.94 -4.63
N LEU A 370 16.99 2.15 -5.28
CA LEU A 370 16.43 1.22 -6.27
C LEU A 370 16.99 1.57 -7.65
N VAL A 371 17.53 0.57 -8.35
CA VAL A 371 18.25 0.76 -9.63
C VAL A 371 17.74 -0.25 -10.66
N TRP A 372 17.28 0.24 -11.81
CA TRP A 372 16.89 -0.60 -12.93
C TRP A 372 18.12 -1.32 -13.51
N THR A 373 18.00 -2.63 -13.78
CA THR A 373 19.10 -3.45 -14.30
C THR A 373 19.31 -3.33 -15.82
N GLY A 374 18.43 -2.57 -16.50
CA GLY A 374 18.38 -2.49 -17.96
C GLY A 374 17.56 -3.62 -18.61
N LYS A 375 17.04 -4.56 -17.81
CA LYS A 375 16.15 -5.62 -18.29
C LYS A 375 14.70 -5.19 -18.19
N ILE A 376 13.93 -5.35 -19.27
CA ILE A 376 12.49 -5.13 -19.26
C ILE A 376 11.81 -6.39 -18.70
N PRO A 377 10.93 -6.31 -17.68
CA PRO A 377 10.10 -7.44 -17.24
C PRO A 377 8.95 -7.70 -18.21
N PHE A 378 8.34 -8.89 -18.20
CA PHE A 378 7.04 -9.10 -18.84
C PHE A 378 5.94 -8.74 -17.84
N GLU A 379 5.21 -7.66 -18.11
CA GLU A 379 4.27 -7.05 -17.18
C GLU A 379 3.11 -6.35 -17.92
N MET A 380 2.02 -6.10 -17.18
CA MET A 380 1.04 -5.09 -17.55
C MET A 380 1.67 -3.70 -17.44
N HIS A 381 2.01 -3.08 -18.58
CA HIS A 381 2.43 -1.69 -18.62
C HIS A 381 1.30 -0.76 -18.17
N SER A 382 0.10 -0.91 -18.71
CA SER A 382 -1.06 -0.08 -18.34
C SER A 382 -2.36 -0.85 -18.52
N VAL A 383 -3.38 -0.47 -17.74
CA VAL A 383 -4.74 -0.95 -17.90
C VAL A 383 -5.63 0.26 -18.11
N ARG A 384 -6.28 0.35 -19.27
CA ARG A 384 -7.21 1.44 -19.61
C ARG A 384 -8.64 0.95 -19.58
N ALA A 385 -9.55 1.77 -19.08
CA ALA A 385 -10.97 1.50 -19.21
C ALA A 385 -11.39 1.63 -20.68
N MET A 386 -12.34 0.79 -21.06
CA MET A 386 -13.03 0.84 -22.33
C MET A 386 -14.54 0.72 -22.08
N PRO A 387 -15.41 1.07 -23.05
CA PRO A 387 -16.88 1.08 -22.82
C PRO A 387 -17.50 -0.26 -22.39
N ASP A 388 -16.80 -1.39 -22.59
CA ASP A 388 -17.29 -2.75 -22.29
C ASP A 388 -16.26 -3.63 -21.56
N GLY A 389 -15.16 -3.05 -21.07
CA GLY A 389 -14.09 -3.80 -20.42
C GLY A 389 -12.81 -3.00 -20.32
N PHE A 390 -11.68 -3.63 -20.64
CA PHE A 390 -10.35 -3.05 -20.44
C PHE A 390 -9.43 -3.29 -21.63
N LEU A 391 -8.49 -2.37 -21.84
CA LEU A 391 -7.33 -2.56 -22.71
C LEU A 391 -6.09 -2.69 -21.83
N ILE A 392 -5.46 -3.87 -21.84
CA ILE A 392 -4.20 -4.13 -21.16
C ILE A 392 -3.08 -3.94 -22.18
N THR A 393 -2.17 -3.01 -21.92
CA THR A 393 -0.90 -2.87 -22.66
C THR A 393 0.20 -3.58 -21.89
N LEU A 394 1.04 -4.33 -22.58
CA LEU A 394 2.12 -5.14 -22.03
C LEU A 394 3.49 -4.52 -22.35
N THR A 395 4.48 -4.81 -21.51
CA THR A 395 5.88 -4.39 -21.72
C THR A 395 6.64 -5.25 -22.73
N LYS A 396 6.15 -6.45 -23.03
CA LYS A 396 6.67 -7.34 -24.08
C LYS A 396 5.51 -8.06 -24.78
N PRO A 397 5.71 -8.57 -26.01
CA PRO A 397 4.68 -9.35 -26.70
C PRO A 397 4.28 -10.60 -25.93
N ALA A 398 2.98 -10.82 -25.77
CA ALA A 398 2.44 -12.06 -25.22
C ALA A 398 2.59 -13.26 -26.17
N ASP A 399 2.51 -14.47 -25.62
CA ASP A 399 2.21 -15.65 -26.41
C ASP A 399 0.75 -15.59 -26.90
N GLY A 400 0.56 -15.45 -28.22
CA GLY A 400 -0.74 -15.19 -28.84
C GLY A 400 -1.81 -16.22 -28.49
N PRO A 401 -1.52 -17.54 -28.57
CA PRO A 401 -2.45 -18.57 -28.12
C PRO A 401 -2.84 -18.44 -26.65
N SER A 402 -1.89 -18.24 -25.73
CA SER A 402 -2.22 -18.08 -24.30
C SER A 402 -3.07 -16.83 -24.02
N ALA A 403 -2.79 -15.71 -24.69
CA ALA A 403 -3.48 -14.44 -24.47
C ALA A 403 -4.90 -14.39 -25.04
N ALA A 404 -5.32 -15.39 -25.82
CA ALA A 404 -6.69 -15.51 -26.30
C ALA A 404 -7.57 -16.42 -25.43
N ILE A 405 -6.99 -17.13 -24.45
CA ILE A 405 -7.72 -18.06 -23.57
C ILE A 405 -8.39 -17.26 -22.45
N LEU A 406 -9.72 -17.33 -22.37
CA LEU A 406 -10.51 -16.54 -21.41
C LEU A 406 -10.22 -16.94 -19.95
N ASP A 407 -9.99 -18.23 -19.70
CA ASP A 407 -9.69 -18.78 -18.36
C ASP A 407 -8.34 -18.29 -17.81
N ASN A 408 -7.48 -17.69 -18.63
CA ASN A 408 -6.25 -17.04 -18.16
C ASN A 408 -6.51 -15.70 -17.47
N TYR A 409 -7.76 -15.24 -17.46
CA TYR A 409 -8.19 -13.98 -16.87
C TYR A 409 -9.30 -14.22 -15.85
N SER A 410 -9.21 -13.54 -14.71
CA SER A 410 -10.33 -13.40 -13.80
C SER A 410 -10.50 -11.94 -13.42
N VAL A 411 -11.76 -11.49 -13.36
CA VAL A 411 -12.10 -10.12 -13.02
C VAL A 411 -13.17 -10.11 -11.94
N GLU A 412 -12.86 -9.43 -10.84
CA GLU A 412 -13.81 -9.16 -9.75
C GLU A 412 -13.93 -7.66 -9.55
N SER A 413 -15.10 -7.17 -9.18
CA SER A 413 -15.27 -5.77 -8.77
C SER A 413 -15.88 -5.64 -7.40
N PHE A 414 -15.50 -4.58 -6.68
CA PHE A 414 -15.93 -4.29 -5.32
C PHE A 414 -15.87 -2.78 -5.07
N THR A 415 -16.39 -2.33 -3.94
CA THR A 415 -16.28 -0.94 -3.48
C THR A 415 -16.17 -0.89 -1.95
N TYR A 416 -16.11 0.31 -1.37
CA TYR A 416 -15.98 0.52 0.07
C TYR A 416 -17.13 1.38 0.60
N LYS A 417 -17.53 1.12 1.84
CA LYS A 417 -18.47 1.99 2.56
C LYS A 417 -17.81 3.32 2.88
N TYR A 418 -18.64 4.35 2.98
CA TYR A 418 -18.29 5.65 3.53
C TYR A 418 -19.07 5.89 4.83
N HIS A 419 -18.36 5.98 5.94
CA HIS A 419 -18.90 6.12 7.29
C HIS A 419 -17.83 6.50 8.30
N SER A 420 -18.22 6.90 9.51
CA SER A 420 -17.26 7.29 10.55
C SER A 420 -16.44 6.15 11.14
N ASN A 421 -16.85 4.89 11.00
CA ASN A 421 -16.08 3.76 11.53
C ASN A 421 -14.75 3.61 10.79
N TYR A 422 -13.77 3.02 11.47
CA TYR A 422 -12.42 2.85 10.95
C TYR A 422 -12.39 1.81 9.81
N GLY A 423 -11.99 2.25 8.61
CA GLY A 423 -11.83 1.36 7.47
C GLY A 423 -13.14 0.80 6.94
N SER A 424 -13.06 0.00 5.88
CA SER A 424 -14.20 -0.75 5.34
C SER A 424 -13.67 -2.02 4.69
N PRO A 425 -14.29 -3.18 4.92
CA PRO A 425 -14.06 -4.32 4.04
C PRO A 425 -14.50 -3.99 2.61
N PRO A 426 -13.97 -4.69 1.61
CA PRO A 426 -14.59 -4.74 0.28
C PRO A 426 -16.06 -5.16 0.40
N ILE A 427 -16.95 -4.44 -0.25
CA ILE A 427 -18.38 -4.73 -0.34
C ILE A 427 -18.83 -4.82 -1.79
N ASN A 428 -20.02 -5.40 -2.00
CA ASN A 428 -20.62 -5.56 -3.33
C ASN A 428 -19.71 -6.29 -4.33
N ILE A 429 -18.96 -7.28 -3.82
CA ILE A 429 -18.06 -8.11 -4.62
C ILE A 429 -18.87 -8.80 -5.71
N THR A 430 -18.40 -8.73 -6.95
CA THR A 430 -19.05 -9.35 -8.11
C THR A 430 -17.98 -9.89 -9.05
N THR A 431 -18.03 -11.18 -9.36
CA THR A 431 -17.23 -11.79 -10.41
C THR A 431 -17.82 -11.44 -11.77
N HIS A 432 -16.96 -11.05 -12.71
CA HIS A 432 -17.33 -10.66 -14.07
C HIS A 432 -16.94 -11.76 -15.06
N GLN A 433 -17.86 -12.13 -15.93
CA GLN A 433 -17.53 -13.03 -17.03
C GLN A 433 -16.68 -12.30 -18.06
N VAL A 434 -15.51 -12.87 -18.39
CA VAL A 434 -14.71 -12.44 -19.55
C VAL A 434 -15.34 -13.03 -20.81
N LYS A 435 -15.89 -12.17 -21.67
CA LYS A 435 -16.57 -12.56 -22.93
C LYS A 435 -15.61 -12.71 -24.09
N ALA A 436 -14.52 -11.94 -24.10
CA ALA A 436 -13.47 -12.08 -25.09
C ALA A 436 -12.14 -11.49 -24.60
N ALA A 437 -11.05 -12.03 -25.14
CA ALA A 437 -9.71 -11.46 -25.07
C ALA A 437 -9.18 -11.34 -26.50
N LEU A 438 -9.15 -10.12 -27.05
CA LEU A 438 -8.64 -9.86 -28.40
C LEU A 438 -7.20 -9.38 -28.33
N VAL A 439 -6.30 -10.12 -28.95
CA VAL A 439 -4.86 -9.81 -28.96
C VAL A 439 -4.54 -9.00 -30.23
N SER A 440 -3.86 -7.88 -30.05
CA SER A 440 -3.31 -7.05 -31.14
C SER A 440 -2.28 -7.80 -31.99
N GLU A 441 -2.01 -7.31 -33.20
CA GLU A 441 -1.07 -7.94 -34.13
C GLU A 441 0.37 -8.01 -33.59
N ASP A 442 0.81 -6.98 -32.88
CA ASP A 442 2.13 -6.94 -32.23
C ASP A 442 2.17 -7.71 -30.89
N ARG A 443 0.99 -8.15 -30.42
CA ARG A 443 0.76 -8.87 -29.16
C ARG A 443 1.15 -8.07 -27.91
N LEU A 444 1.22 -6.75 -28.03
CA LEU A 444 1.48 -5.84 -26.91
C LEU A 444 0.20 -5.37 -26.24
N GLU A 445 -0.94 -5.50 -26.90
CA GLU A 445 -2.23 -5.12 -26.36
C GLU A 445 -3.22 -6.29 -26.34
N ILE A 446 -3.96 -6.40 -25.24
CA ILE A 446 -5.05 -7.34 -25.04
C ILE A 446 -6.30 -6.56 -24.68
N ARG A 447 -7.32 -6.67 -25.51
CA ARG A 447 -8.64 -6.10 -25.27
C ARG A 447 -9.53 -7.13 -24.57
N LEU A 448 -9.78 -6.92 -23.29
CA LEU A 448 -10.73 -7.70 -22.49
C LEU A 448 -12.13 -7.09 -22.60
N VAL A 449 -13.12 -7.91 -22.93
CA VAL A 449 -14.54 -7.56 -22.94
C VAL A 449 -15.23 -8.31 -21.82
N LEU A 450 -15.98 -7.60 -21.00
CA LEU A 450 -16.67 -8.13 -19.83
C LEU A 450 -18.19 -8.13 -20.04
N ASP A 451 -18.90 -8.78 -19.12
CA ASP A 451 -20.35 -8.80 -19.09
C ASP A 451 -21.01 -7.49 -18.69
N GLY A 452 -20.32 -6.66 -17.92
CA GLY A 452 -20.76 -5.31 -17.57
C GLY A 452 -19.72 -4.56 -16.74
N LEU A 453 -19.88 -3.23 -16.68
CA LEU A 453 -19.05 -2.33 -15.88
C LEU A 453 -19.93 -1.44 -14.99
N ARG A 454 -19.37 -0.96 -13.87
CA ARG A 454 -20.01 -0.11 -12.89
C ARG A 454 -19.08 1.05 -12.52
N GLU A 455 -19.60 2.27 -12.53
CA GLU A 455 -18.91 3.42 -11.94
C GLU A 455 -18.92 3.31 -10.41
N GLY A 456 -17.86 3.82 -9.77
CA GLY A 456 -17.66 3.76 -8.31
C GLY A 456 -17.07 2.47 -7.79
N TYR A 457 -16.63 1.57 -8.68
CA TYR A 457 -16.08 0.26 -8.32
C TYR A 457 -14.61 0.14 -8.68
N ILE A 458 -13.91 -0.65 -7.88
CA ILE A 458 -12.56 -1.13 -8.16
C ILE A 458 -12.68 -2.49 -8.83
N TYR A 459 -11.90 -2.71 -9.90
CA TYR A 459 -11.80 -3.96 -10.64
C TYR A 459 -10.44 -4.60 -10.36
N SER A 460 -10.43 -5.75 -9.70
CA SER A 460 -9.28 -6.65 -9.62
C SER A 460 -9.21 -7.45 -10.91
N ILE A 461 -8.21 -7.19 -11.74
CA ILE A 461 -7.97 -7.85 -13.02
C ILE A 461 -6.74 -8.73 -12.85
N ASN A 462 -6.93 -10.04 -12.78
CA ASN A 462 -5.86 -11.03 -12.69
C ASN A 462 -5.66 -11.68 -14.07
N ALA A 463 -4.41 -11.78 -14.49
CA ALA A 463 -3.99 -12.37 -15.75
C ALA A 463 -2.83 -13.38 -15.57
N GLU A 464 -2.82 -14.13 -14.46
CA GLU A 464 -1.74 -15.06 -14.07
C GLU A 464 -1.43 -16.13 -15.13
N GLY A 465 -2.42 -16.52 -15.95
CA GLY A 465 -2.21 -17.46 -17.05
C GLY A 465 -1.40 -16.90 -18.22
N LEU A 466 -1.10 -15.60 -18.25
CA LEU A 466 -0.37 -14.97 -19.34
C LEU A 466 1.14 -15.22 -19.30
N HIS A 467 1.65 -15.54 -20.49
CA HIS A 467 3.05 -15.74 -20.73
C HIS A 467 3.54 -14.85 -21.89
N SER A 468 4.82 -14.48 -21.84
CA SER A 468 5.49 -13.80 -22.95
C SER A 468 5.68 -14.77 -24.13
N GLY A 469 6.01 -14.26 -25.31
CA GLY A 469 6.35 -15.12 -26.45
C GLY A 469 7.54 -16.07 -26.23
N ASN A 470 8.32 -15.88 -25.16
CA ASN A 470 9.41 -16.77 -24.75
C ASN A 470 9.05 -17.65 -23.54
N GLY A 471 7.80 -17.59 -23.06
CA GLY A 471 7.32 -18.38 -21.93
C GLY A 471 7.56 -17.77 -20.54
N ASP A 472 7.95 -16.48 -20.44
CA ASP A 472 8.08 -15.82 -19.13
C ASP A 472 6.67 -15.54 -18.57
N PRO A 473 6.35 -15.86 -17.30
CA PRO A 473 5.10 -15.43 -16.69
C PRO A 473 5.11 -13.91 -16.44
N LEU A 474 3.93 -13.32 -16.20
CA LEU A 474 3.85 -11.94 -15.70
C LEU A 474 4.61 -11.82 -14.37
N LEU A 475 5.43 -10.79 -14.23
CA LEU A 475 6.08 -10.51 -12.94
C LEU A 475 5.04 -10.11 -11.88
N HIS A 476 4.06 -9.32 -12.30
CA HIS A 476 2.89 -8.95 -11.50
C HIS A 476 1.65 -9.24 -12.32
N SER A 477 0.84 -10.21 -11.87
CA SER A 477 -0.31 -10.72 -12.60
C SER A 477 -1.61 -9.96 -12.33
N THR A 478 -1.64 -9.09 -11.32
CA THR A 478 -2.87 -8.41 -10.87
C THR A 478 -2.76 -6.90 -10.96
N ALA A 479 -3.81 -6.27 -11.49
CA ALA A 479 -4.02 -4.82 -11.49
C ALA A 479 -5.36 -4.48 -10.81
N PHE A 480 -5.39 -3.36 -10.10
CA PHE A 480 -6.60 -2.85 -9.44
C PHE A 480 -7.02 -1.52 -10.08
N TYR A 481 -8.04 -1.58 -10.95
CA TYR A 481 -8.52 -0.43 -11.69
C TYR A 481 -9.69 0.25 -10.97
N THR A 482 -9.58 1.54 -10.65
CA THR A 482 -10.67 2.35 -10.10
C THR A 482 -11.48 2.97 -11.23
N MET A 483 -12.79 2.71 -11.30
CA MET A 483 -13.68 3.21 -12.36
C MET A 483 -14.56 4.36 -11.83
N ASN A 484 -14.18 5.61 -12.04
CA ASN A 484 -15.01 6.76 -11.65
C ASN A 484 -16.03 7.13 -12.74
N ARG A 485 -15.67 6.96 -14.00
CA ARG A 485 -16.51 7.21 -15.17
C ARG A 485 -16.32 6.11 -16.20
N LEU A 486 -17.42 5.69 -16.82
CA LEU A 486 -17.36 4.81 -17.97
C LEU A 486 -16.89 5.61 -19.21
N PRO A 487 -15.93 5.09 -19.98
CA PRO A 487 -15.56 5.70 -21.25
C PRO A 487 -16.74 5.70 -22.23
N GLU A 488 -16.89 6.79 -22.97
CA GLU A 488 -17.81 6.85 -24.11
C GLU A 488 -17.19 6.12 -25.31
N GLY A 489 -18.04 5.56 -26.17
CA GLY A 489 -17.60 4.96 -27.43
C GLY A 489 -18.39 3.73 -27.82
N ALA A 490 -18.00 3.13 -28.95
CA ALA A 490 -18.59 1.88 -29.41
C ALA A 490 -18.07 0.70 -28.59
N SER A 491 -18.99 -0.07 -28.00
CA SER A 491 -18.69 -1.40 -27.47
C SER A 491 -18.50 -2.40 -28.62
N LEU A 492 -17.65 -3.39 -28.40
CA LEU A 492 -17.52 -4.54 -29.28
C LEU A 492 -18.79 -5.40 -29.15
N GLN A 493 -19.48 -5.62 -30.27
CA GLN A 493 -20.59 -6.56 -30.31
C GLN A 493 -20.03 -7.98 -30.34
N ILE A 494 -20.16 -8.69 -29.22
CA ILE A 494 -19.77 -10.10 -29.10
C ILE A 494 -21.05 -10.90 -28.91
N GLU A 495 -21.33 -11.78 -29.87
CA GLU A 495 -22.45 -12.74 -29.79
C GLU A 495 -22.28 -13.59 -28.52
N PRO A 496 -23.33 -13.75 -27.69
CA PRO A 496 -23.23 -14.55 -26.47
C PRO A 496 -23.04 -16.03 -26.81
N ASP A 497 -21.88 -16.60 -26.51
CA ASP A 497 -21.69 -18.06 -26.51
C ASP A 497 -21.96 -18.65 -25.12
N GLN A 498 -22.42 -19.91 -25.12
CA GLN A 498 -23.11 -20.54 -23.99
C GLN A 498 -22.24 -20.72 -22.75
N THR A 499 -22.61 -20.03 -21.69
CA THR A 499 -22.04 -20.07 -20.34
C THR A 499 -22.16 -21.45 -19.69
N THR A 500 -21.04 -22.03 -19.26
CA THR A 500 -21.02 -23.02 -18.16
C THR A 500 -20.94 -22.27 -16.84
N ASP A 501 -22.06 -22.26 -16.13
CA ASP A 501 -22.24 -21.69 -14.79
C ASP A 501 -21.56 -22.63 -13.77
N THR A 502 -20.47 -22.19 -13.13
CA THR A 502 -19.89 -22.88 -11.98
C THR A 502 -20.27 -22.13 -10.72
N ALA A 503 -21.26 -22.67 -10.01
CA ALA A 503 -21.74 -22.17 -8.74
C ALA A 503 -20.66 -22.19 -7.63
N GLN A 504 -20.61 -21.12 -6.84
CA GLN A 504 -19.89 -21.02 -5.57
C GLN A 504 -20.42 -22.05 -4.55
N PRO A 505 -19.56 -22.74 -3.78
CA PRO A 505 -19.99 -23.50 -2.61
C PRO A 505 -20.37 -22.57 -1.46
N ASP A 506 -21.53 -22.84 -0.87
CA ASP A 506 -22.00 -22.33 0.42
C ASP A 506 -21.11 -22.87 1.55
N LEU A 507 -20.44 -21.98 2.28
CA LEU A 507 -19.66 -22.29 3.48
C LEU A 507 -20.41 -21.79 4.72
N SER A 508 -21.56 -22.41 5.00
CA SER A 508 -22.25 -22.27 6.27
C SER A 508 -22.02 -23.49 7.16
N GLY A 509 -21.33 -23.26 8.29
CA GLY A 509 -21.61 -23.90 9.58
C GLY A 509 -20.87 -25.19 9.93
N ALA A 510 -19.75 -25.08 10.67
CA ALA A 510 -19.44 -26.07 11.70
C ALA A 510 -20.19 -25.68 12.99
N GLN A 511 -21.16 -26.52 13.39
CA GLN A 511 -21.80 -26.43 14.70
C GLN A 511 -20.88 -26.96 15.81
N PRO A 512 -21.01 -26.46 17.06
CA PRO A 512 -20.19 -26.88 18.18
C PRO A 512 -20.42 -28.36 18.57
N SER A 513 -19.31 -29.04 18.87
CA SER A 513 -19.27 -30.37 19.50
C SER A 513 -20.08 -30.39 20.81
N GLU A 514 -20.97 -31.38 20.97
CA GLU A 514 -21.83 -31.60 22.16
C GLU A 514 -21.08 -32.09 23.43
N SER A 515 -19.74 -31.98 23.48
CA SER A 515 -18.96 -32.32 24.68
C SER A 515 -18.76 -31.09 25.57
N GLU A 516 -19.11 -31.19 26.87
CA GLU A 516 -18.74 -30.13 27.82
C GLU A 516 -17.20 -29.97 27.84
N PRO A 517 -16.69 -28.72 27.73
CA PRO A 517 -15.26 -28.48 27.73
C PRO A 517 -14.68 -28.86 29.10
N ASN A 518 -13.68 -29.74 29.11
CA ASN A 518 -12.96 -30.13 30.32
C ASN A 518 -11.70 -29.29 30.55
N VAL A 519 -11.36 -28.40 29.60
CA VAL A 519 -10.30 -27.39 29.72
C VAL A 519 -10.85 -26.03 29.26
N ARG A 520 -10.59 -24.97 30.01
CA ARG A 520 -10.96 -23.59 29.66
C ARG A 520 -9.72 -22.72 29.60
N LEU A 521 -9.50 -22.06 28.47
CA LEU A 521 -8.36 -21.20 28.20
C LEU A 521 -8.86 -19.82 27.81
N SER A 522 -8.05 -18.80 28.08
CA SER A 522 -8.33 -17.43 27.65
C SER A 522 -7.04 -16.80 27.16
N VAL A 523 -7.11 -16.10 26.03
CA VAL A 523 -6.02 -15.32 25.45
C VAL A 523 -6.55 -13.97 25.01
N GLY A 524 -5.75 -12.93 25.21
CA GLY A 524 -6.04 -11.57 24.78
C GLY A 524 -5.02 -11.10 23.77
N THR A 525 -5.09 -9.83 23.37
CA THR A 525 -4.07 -9.16 22.58
C THR A 525 -3.22 -8.22 23.45
N LEU A 526 -2.02 -7.89 22.98
CA LEU A 526 -1.12 -6.90 23.56
C LEU A 526 -0.60 -5.98 22.46
N PRO A 527 -0.22 -4.72 22.79
CA PRO A 527 0.39 -3.81 21.83
C PRO A 527 1.60 -4.43 21.11
N ASN A 528 1.85 -3.98 19.88
CA ASN A 528 2.86 -4.53 18.97
C ASN A 528 2.52 -5.94 18.45
N LEU A 529 1.25 -6.21 18.13
CA LEU A 529 0.82 -7.42 17.45
C LEU A 529 1.27 -8.69 18.20
N GLN A 530 0.81 -8.87 19.44
CA GLN A 530 1.13 -10.04 20.25
C GLN A 530 -0.12 -10.63 20.91
N PHE A 531 -0.12 -11.95 21.10
CA PHE A 531 -1.05 -12.57 22.03
C PHE A 531 -0.57 -12.35 23.48
N SER A 532 -1.50 -12.13 24.42
CA SER A 532 -1.17 -11.98 25.83
C SER A 532 -0.64 -13.26 26.49
N GLN A 533 -0.86 -14.40 25.83
CA GLN A 533 -0.32 -15.69 26.18
C GLN A 533 0.15 -16.41 24.91
N THR A 534 1.38 -16.92 24.92
CA THR A 534 2.02 -17.57 23.77
C THR A 534 2.18 -19.08 23.94
N GLU A 535 1.84 -19.62 25.12
CA GLU A 535 1.95 -21.05 25.40
C GLU A 535 0.80 -21.54 26.30
N PHE A 536 0.21 -22.66 25.90
CA PHE A 536 -0.76 -23.43 26.67
C PHE A 536 -0.31 -24.89 26.76
N THR A 537 -0.52 -25.56 27.90
CA THR A 537 -0.32 -27.01 28.03
C THR A 537 -1.65 -27.67 28.31
N VAL A 538 -2.01 -28.69 27.51
CA VAL A 538 -3.30 -29.39 27.62
C VAL A 538 -3.14 -30.90 27.47
N PRO A 539 -3.97 -31.73 28.13
CA PRO A 539 -3.91 -33.17 27.95
C PRO A 539 -4.47 -33.60 26.58
N ALA A 540 -3.88 -34.64 26.01
CA ALA A 540 -4.33 -35.25 24.75
C ALA A 540 -5.81 -35.68 24.81
N GLY A 541 -6.55 -35.39 23.74
CA GLY A 541 -7.97 -35.73 23.61
C GLY A 541 -8.94 -34.87 24.44
N SER A 542 -8.45 -33.79 25.08
CA SER A 542 -9.31 -32.85 25.82
C SER A 542 -10.20 -32.01 24.91
N THR A 543 -11.36 -31.58 25.42
CA THR A 543 -12.23 -30.59 24.76
C THR A 543 -11.95 -29.23 25.40
N ILE A 544 -11.44 -28.31 24.60
CA ILE A 544 -11.03 -26.97 25.02
C ILE A 544 -12.15 -25.98 24.69
N ALA A 545 -12.50 -25.13 25.65
CA ALA A 545 -13.14 -23.85 25.37
C ALA A 545 -12.09 -22.74 25.45
N LEU A 546 -11.73 -22.15 24.31
CA LEU A 546 -10.74 -21.09 24.20
C LEU A 546 -11.44 -19.77 23.92
N THR A 547 -11.36 -18.84 24.87
CA THR A 547 -11.84 -17.47 24.72
C THR A 547 -10.72 -16.60 24.16
N PHE A 548 -10.94 -15.98 23.01
CA PHE A 548 -10.08 -14.94 22.47
C PHE A 548 -10.71 -13.57 22.74
N ASN A 549 -9.95 -12.67 23.34
CA ASN A 549 -10.33 -11.28 23.62
C ASN A 549 -9.51 -10.36 22.74
N ASN A 550 -10.16 -9.62 21.85
CA ASN A 550 -9.47 -8.58 21.11
C ASN A 550 -9.46 -7.28 21.91
N ASP A 551 -8.41 -7.11 22.72
CA ASP A 551 -8.18 -5.92 23.56
C ASP A 551 -7.39 -4.82 22.81
N ASP A 552 -7.10 -5.00 21.51
CA ASP A 552 -6.30 -4.10 20.67
C ASP A 552 -7.19 -3.13 19.86
N ASP A 553 -6.56 -2.18 19.16
CA ASP A 553 -7.23 -1.21 18.27
C ASP A 553 -7.33 -1.66 16.80
N MET A 554 -6.96 -2.91 16.51
CA MET A 554 -7.01 -3.52 15.16
C MET A 554 -7.84 -4.80 15.13
N LEU A 555 -8.10 -5.32 13.92
CA LEU A 555 -8.80 -6.58 13.69
C LEU A 555 -7.88 -7.79 13.95
N HIS A 556 -8.38 -8.79 14.68
CA HIS A 556 -7.63 -10.02 14.95
C HIS A 556 -8.51 -11.26 14.89
N ASN A 557 -7.93 -12.37 14.47
CA ASN A 557 -8.51 -13.69 14.64
C ASN A 557 -7.52 -14.60 15.38
N LEU A 558 -7.99 -15.77 15.80
CA LEU A 558 -7.16 -16.84 16.32
C LEU A 558 -7.51 -18.12 15.57
N VAL A 559 -6.52 -18.67 14.86
CA VAL A 559 -6.64 -19.90 14.08
C VAL A 559 -5.71 -20.94 14.69
N VAL A 560 -6.27 -22.07 15.12
CA VAL A 560 -5.55 -23.24 15.64
C VAL A 560 -5.27 -24.17 14.47
N VAL A 561 -4.00 -24.54 14.30
CA VAL A 561 -3.49 -25.30 13.16
C VAL A 561 -2.48 -26.36 13.61
N GLU A 562 -2.24 -27.35 12.76
CA GLU A 562 -1.10 -28.25 12.89
C GLU A 562 0.21 -27.45 12.79
N SER A 563 1.18 -27.71 13.68
CA SER A 563 2.35 -26.83 13.83
C SER A 563 3.21 -26.72 12.57
N ASP A 564 3.35 -27.80 11.81
CA ASP A 564 4.09 -27.83 10.54
C ASP A 564 3.35 -27.16 9.38
N ALA A 565 2.04 -27.00 9.47
CA ALA A 565 1.20 -26.32 8.47
C ALA A 565 1.00 -24.81 8.73
N THR A 566 1.53 -24.26 9.83
CA THR A 566 1.25 -22.86 10.25
C THR A 566 1.55 -21.85 9.15
N ASP A 567 2.73 -21.93 8.52
CA ASP A 567 3.12 -20.98 7.47
C ASP A 567 2.32 -21.19 6.18
N GLU A 568 1.95 -22.43 5.86
CA GLU A 568 1.08 -22.74 4.72
C GLU A 568 -0.30 -22.11 4.90
N VAL A 569 -0.91 -22.28 6.07
CA VAL A 569 -2.23 -21.68 6.39
C VAL A 569 -2.15 -20.16 6.38
N VAL A 570 -1.06 -19.56 6.90
CA VAL A 570 -0.85 -18.10 6.84
C VAL A 570 -0.72 -17.61 5.40
N MET A 571 0.04 -18.30 4.55
CA MET A 571 0.17 -17.95 3.13
C MET A 571 -1.16 -18.11 2.39
N ALA A 572 -1.89 -19.20 2.63
CA ALA A 572 -3.21 -19.42 2.03
C ALA A 572 -4.23 -18.37 2.50
N ALA A 573 -4.18 -17.94 3.76
CA ALA A 573 -4.99 -16.84 4.28
C ALA A 573 -4.70 -15.51 3.57
N MET A 574 -3.41 -15.22 3.30
CA MET A 574 -3.00 -14.04 2.53
C MET A 574 -3.48 -14.10 1.08
N GLN A 575 -3.56 -15.30 0.49
CA GLN A 575 -4.04 -15.53 -0.88
C GLN A 575 -5.55 -15.41 -1.06
N LEU A 576 -6.33 -15.34 0.03
CA LEU A 576 -7.77 -15.11 -0.04
C LEU A 576 -8.14 -13.76 -0.69
N GLY A 577 -7.19 -12.82 -0.75
CA GLY A 577 -7.36 -11.54 -1.45
C GLY A 577 -8.60 -10.80 -0.96
N LEU A 578 -9.46 -10.39 -1.90
CA LEU A 578 -10.68 -9.63 -1.62
C LEU A 578 -11.70 -10.39 -0.75
N ARG A 579 -11.68 -11.73 -0.82
CA ARG A 579 -12.56 -12.59 -0.03
C ARG A 579 -12.05 -12.84 1.38
N GLY A 580 -10.84 -12.35 1.71
CA GLY A 580 -10.26 -12.51 3.04
C GLY A 580 -11.22 -12.09 4.14
N HIS A 581 -11.90 -10.94 4.01
CA HIS A 581 -12.83 -10.48 5.05
C HIS A 581 -14.13 -11.31 5.12
N GLU A 582 -14.70 -11.71 3.98
CA GLU A 582 -15.85 -12.63 3.93
C GLU A 582 -15.51 -13.94 4.64
N MET A 583 -14.30 -14.45 4.39
CA MET A 583 -13.79 -15.71 4.93
C MET A 583 -13.07 -15.55 6.27
N GLN A 584 -13.15 -14.38 6.91
CA GLN A 584 -12.53 -14.10 8.23
C GLN A 584 -11.01 -14.33 8.27
N TYR A 585 -10.36 -14.26 7.11
CA TYR A 585 -8.96 -14.64 6.84
C TYR A 585 -8.62 -16.07 7.27
N VAL A 586 -9.60 -16.98 7.23
CA VAL A 586 -9.40 -18.41 7.47
C VAL A 586 -9.54 -19.14 6.14
N PRO A 587 -8.46 -19.69 5.57
CA PRO A 587 -8.52 -20.40 4.31
C PRO A 587 -9.25 -21.73 4.49
N ASN A 588 -9.88 -22.22 3.43
CA ASN A 588 -10.44 -23.56 3.42
C ASN A 588 -9.30 -24.59 3.31
N SER A 589 -8.82 -25.08 4.46
CA SER A 589 -7.71 -26.03 4.57
C SER A 589 -7.99 -27.06 5.65
N ASP A 590 -7.68 -28.33 5.36
CA ASP A 590 -7.80 -29.43 6.32
C ASP A 590 -6.86 -29.28 7.52
N ALA A 591 -5.82 -28.42 7.42
CA ALA A 591 -4.91 -28.11 8.51
C ALA A 591 -5.48 -27.15 9.57
N VAL A 592 -6.63 -26.52 9.31
CA VAL A 592 -7.33 -25.66 10.28
C VAL A 592 -8.16 -26.53 11.22
N ILE A 593 -7.73 -26.60 12.49
CA ILE A 593 -8.38 -27.41 13.53
C ILE A 593 -9.60 -26.68 14.12
N ALA A 594 -9.42 -25.39 14.41
CA ALA A 594 -10.46 -24.52 14.97
C ALA A 594 -10.10 -23.05 14.75
N HIS A 595 -11.08 -22.16 14.71
CA HIS A 595 -10.82 -20.73 14.58
C HIS A 595 -11.94 -19.88 15.18
N THR A 596 -11.60 -18.66 15.58
CA THR A 596 -12.57 -17.58 15.81
C THR A 596 -12.97 -16.94 14.47
N GLY A 597 -13.99 -16.10 14.48
CA GLY A 597 -14.13 -15.06 13.47
C GLY A 597 -13.02 -14.01 13.55
N LEU A 598 -13.06 -13.05 12.64
CA LEU A 598 -12.26 -11.83 12.68
C LEU A 598 -12.95 -10.85 13.63
N LEU A 599 -12.33 -10.63 14.79
CA LEU A 599 -12.90 -9.83 15.88
C LEU A 599 -12.51 -8.36 15.73
N GLU A 600 -13.52 -7.49 15.83
CA GLU A 600 -13.36 -6.04 15.98
C GLU A 600 -12.73 -5.68 17.35
N PRO A 601 -12.14 -4.47 17.49
CA PRO A 601 -11.67 -3.96 18.77
C PRO A 601 -12.71 -4.07 19.89
N GLY A 602 -12.31 -4.63 21.03
CA GLY A 602 -13.14 -4.80 22.22
C GLY A 602 -14.13 -5.97 22.15
N ILE A 603 -14.09 -6.80 21.10
CA ILE A 603 -14.94 -7.98 20.95
C ILE A 603 -14.20 -9.24 21.39
N SER A 604 -14.92 -10.14 22.07
CA SER A 604 -14.42 -11.46 22.45
C SER A 604 -15.29 -12.58 21.88
N GLU A 605 -14.66 -13.69 21.50
CA GLU A 605 -15.34 -14.90 21.05
C GLU A 605 -14.79 -16.13 21.77
N THR A 606 -15.61 -17.16 21.97
CA THR A 606 -15.18 -18.44 22.56
C THR A 606 -15.46 -19.57 21.61
N ILE A 607 -14.40 -20.30 21.25
CA ILE A 607 -14.47 -21.46 20.36
C ILE A 607 -14.31 -22.76 21.18
N ILE A 608 -15.05 -23.80 20.79
CA ILE A 608 -15.01 -25.11 21.46
C ILE A 608 -14.53 -26.16 20.46
N PHE A 609 -13.41 -26.82 20.77
CA PHE A 609 -12.83 -27.84 19.89
C PHE A 609 -12.13 -28.93 20.69
N ARG A 610 -11.99 -30.11 20.10
CA ARG A 610 -11.26 -31.23 20.69
C ARG A 610 -9.83 -31.22 20.18
N VAL A 611 -8.85 -31.16 21.08
CA VAL A 611 -7.44 -31.33 20.68
C VAL A 611 -7.16 -32.79 20.31
N PRO A 612 -6.24 -33.05 19.36
CA PRO A 612 -5.98 -34.41 18.92
C PRO A 612 -5.49 -35.34 20.06
N ASP A 613 -5.65 -36.64 19.83
CA ASP A 613 -5.22 -37.68 20.77
C ASP A 613 -3.70 -37.90 20.76
N GLU A 614 -3.01 -37.37 19.76
CA GLU A 614 -1.55 -37.45 19.64
C GLU A 614 -0.88 -36.31 20.43
N ALA A 615 0.00 -36.69 21.36
CA ALA A 615 0.86 -35.74 22.04
C ALA A 615 1.80 -35.07 21.03
N GLY A 616 1.85 -33.75 21.05
CA GLY A 616 2.52 -32.98 20.02
C GLY A 616 2.40 -31.48 20.26
N GLN A 617 3.04 -30.71 19.40
CA GLN A 617 2.88 -29.26 19.36
C GLN A 617 1.87 -28.90 18.28
N TYR A 618 0.96 -28.01 18.64
CA TYR A 618 0.03 -27.35 17.73
C TYR A 618 0.24 -25.85 17.86
N SER A 619 -0.12 -25.11 16.82
CA SER A 619 0.07 -23.67 16.79
C SER A 619 -1.27 -22.96 16.81
N PHE A 620 -1.29 -21.79 17.44
CA PHE A 620 -2.36 -20.82 17.21
C PHE A 620 -1.74 -19.53 16.69
N VAL A 621 -2.37 -18.95 15.68
CA VAL A 621 -1.83 -17.82 14.93
C VAL A 621 -2.94 -16.86 14.55
N CYS A 622 -2.63 -15.57 14.53
CA CYS A 622 -3.48 -14.58 13.85
C CYS A 622 -3.14 -14.62 12.36
N THR A 623 -4.11 -15.00 11.53
CA THR A 623 -3.95 -15.08 10.07
C THR A 623 -4.42 -13.82 9.36
N PHE A 624 -4.88 -12.80 10.10
CA PHE A 624 -5.08 -11.47 9.53
C PHE A 624 -3.76 -10.97 8.91
N PRO A 625 -3.77 -10.43 7.67
CA PRO A 625 -2.55 -10.17 6.92
C PRO A 625 -1.55 -9.29 7.69
N GLY A 626 -0.28 -9.69 7.67
CA GLY A 626 0.81 -8.98 8.36
C GLY A 626 0.97 -9.31 9.85
N HIS A 627 -0.07 -9.83 10.52
CA HIS A 627 -0.05 -10.07 11.97
C HIS A 627 0.69 -11.35 12.36
N ALA A 628 0.65 -12.36 11.49
CA ALA A 628 1.23 -13.67 11.74
C ALA A 628 2.74 -13.64 12.05
N THR A 629 3.48 -12.58 11.72
CA THR A 629 4.93 -12.53 12.01
C THR A 629 5.22 -12.59 13.51
N THR A 630 4.37 -11.97 14.34
CA THR A 630 4.58 -11.83 15.79
C THR A 630 3.43 -12.41 16.61
N MET A 631 2.23 -12.52 16.04
CA MET A 631 1.05 -13.08 16.71
C MET A 631 0.96 -14.59 16.52
N ARG A 632 1.81 -15.32 17.24
CA ARG A 632 1.82 -16.79 17.26
C ARG A 632 1.99 -17.31 18.68
N GLY A 633 1.46 -18.50 18.92
CA GLY A 633 1.71 -19.26 20.13
C GLY A 633 1.56 -20.75 19.90
N ILE A 634 1.81 -21.51 20.95
CA ILE A 634 1.86 -22.98 20.93
C ILE A 634 0.85 -23.55 21.92
N ILE A 635 0.12 -24.58 21.49
CA ILE A 635 -0.63 -25.48 22.37
C ILE A 635 0.18 -26.77 22.46
N GLN A 636 0.84 -26.99 23.59
CA GLN A 636 1.56 -28.21 23.89
C GLN A 636 0.58 -29.27 24.39
N VAL A 637 0.32 -30.28 23.56
CA VAL A 637 -0.50 -31.43 23.92
C VAL A 637 0.39 -32.48 24.57
N VAL A 638 0.07 -32.84 25.81
CA VAL A 638 0.83 -33.83 26.59
C VAL A 638 0.03 -35.12 26.75
N ALA A 639 0.73 -36.26 26.75
CA ALA A 639 0.11 -37.54 27.06
C ALA A 639 -0.48 -37.51 28.48
N ASN A 640 -1.63 -38.15 28.66
CA ASN A 640 -2.28 -38.33 29.97
C ASN A 640 -1.44 -39.19 30.92
#